data_AF-A0AB38KKI0-F1
#
_entry.id   AF-A0AB38KKI0-F1
#
_cell.length_a   1.000
_cell.length_b   1.000
_cell.length_c   1.000
_cell.angle_alpha   90.00
_cell.angle_beta   90.00
_cell.angle_gamma   90.00
#
_symmetry.space_group_name_H-M   'P 1'
#
loop_
_entity.id
_entity.type
_entity.pdbx_description
1 polymer ?
#
loop_
_entity_poly.entity_id
_entity_poly.type
_entity_poly.pdbx_seq_one_letter_code
_entity_poly.pdbx_strand_id
1 'polypeptide(L)'
;MAKIFVFLVFVFTTLFGAYENELANFDKNFIGSKSEVQVKFHHQLKSLYIQSVINEDEKTKIEILKRLIISSNTLNLDDKSYANELKESGISEASINALRKAVIKDIKVQNISQDTEKSTFKPVKTVQKSEKKSPNEQIKNIEKIDFKTSQEPKSSIVSKTKSDDKIYVLKSSKTSQGVELELNANLDKNQLKSFALDEKGNYRFISDFDGVLEGGKKEFKFDDYRLVISQFNPKTIRIVVYAKEKIPIDISFKEEKIIFSKEITSQKKTEQVSKISEKKQDQKTEIKTKVLEIKKQDKKTNNEKEDQGPLYVLDVDKISNAVVLNLSDDLDEKEIAIFETKDQKFRYVVSFKGVLEGNRKSFTFGQNTIVVTQYNPKIVRVVLSAPKEFKLLKKLDNKNLTLGFHAQTSSQNVDKKATQSFNKTLSTRYKSGKLIVIDAGHGGKDSGALSDKKGSLKEKDIVLSAALKLGNELKKRGYKVLYTRSSDKFINLRDRTKYANDKRADLFISIHANAAPNAAKAKSSEGVETFFLSPARSERSKKAAEKENQGDFEEINYFSKQSILNFLNREKIVASNKLAIDVQKNILTQTRKKYKIVDGGVREAPFWVLVGAQMPAILIEIGYITHPNEGKRIANKAFQDLLVKGIADGVESYFYNNR
;
A
#
# COMPACT_ATOMS: atom_id res chain seq x y z
N MET A 1 -35.45 7.39 23.64
CA MET A 1 -34.01 7.43 23.97
C MET A 1 -33.28 6.33 23.18
N ALA A 2 -32.86 6.62 21.94
CA ALA A 2 -32.17 5.63 21.11
C ALA A 2 -30.67 5.60 21.44
N LYS A 3 -30.14 4.42 21.80
CA LYS A 3 -28.70 4.23 22.00
C LYS A 3 -28.01 4.14 20.63
N ILE A 4 -27.04 5.03 20.40
CA ILE A 4 -26.16 5.03 19.24
C ILE A 4 -25.35 3.74 19.25
N PHE A 5 -25.50 2.90 18.21
CA PHE A 5 -24.59 1.78 17.98
C PHE A 5 -23.25 2.32 17.47
N VAL A 6 -22.21 2.19 18.29
CA VAL A 6 -20.85 2.59 17.93
C VAL A 6 -20.33 1.66 16.84
N PHE A 7 -19.88 2.25 15.74
CA PHE A 7 -19.22 1.53 14.64
C PHE A 7 -17.82 1.11 15.12
N LEU A 8 -17.62 -0.17 15.42
CA LEU A 8 -16.33 -0.70 15.86
C LEU A 8 -15.33 -0.66 14.70
N VAL A 9 -14.51 0.40 14.69
CA VAL A 9 -13.32 0.51 13.85
C VAL A 9 -12.25 -0.38 14.48
N PHE A 10 -11.98 -1.53 13.88
CA PHE A 10 -10.88 -2.40 14.26
C PHE A 10 -9.54 -1.67 14.04
N VAL A 11 -8.83 -1.39 15.12
CA VAL A 11 -7.49 -0.78 15.09
C VAL A 11 -6.48 -1.91 15.18
N PHE A 12 -5.93 -2.29 14.02
CA PHE A 12 -5.00 -3.41 13.88
C PHE A 12 -3.80 -3.29 14.83
N THR A 13 -3.78 -4.12 15.87
CA THR A 13 -2.63 -4.33 16.76
C THR A 13 -2.29 -5.81 16.81
N THR A 14 -1.02 -6.16 16.58
CA THR A 14 -0.56 -7.55 16.44
C THR A 14 -0.16 -8.16 17.78
N LEU A 15 -1.01 -8.00 18.80
CA LEU A 15 -0.89 -8.69 20.08
C LEU A 15 -2.00 -9.74 20.15
N PHE A 16 -1.65 -11.02 20.24
CA PHE A 16 -2.61 -12.12 20.21
C PHE A 16 -3.70 -12.00 21.30
N GLY A 17 -3.33 -11.48 22.49
CA GLY A 17 -4.28 -11.20 23.57
C GLY A 17 -5.23 -10.02 23.32
N ALA A 18 -4.92 -9.11 22.40
CA ALA A 18 -5.89 -8.11 21.94
C ALA A 18 -6.92 -8.75 21.00
N TYR A 19 -6.48 -9.67 20.14
CA TYR A 19 -7.34 -10.36 19.18
C TYR A 19 -8.37 -11.28 19.85
N GLU A 20 -7.98 -12.03 20.89
CA GLU A 20 -8.93 -12.83 21.68
C GLU A 20 -10.01 -11.96 22.35
N ASN A 21 -9.64 -10.79 22.88
CA ASN A 21 -10.60 -9.84 23.45
C ASN A 21 -11.53 -9.23 22.38
N GLU A 22 -11.02 -8.96 21.18
CA GLU A 22 -11.82 -8.50 20.04
C GLU A 22 -12.81 -9.57 19.55
N LEU A 23 -12.36 -10.84 19.46
CA LEU A 23 -13.23 -11.97 19.11
C LEU A 23 -14.29 -12.25 20.19
N ALA A 24 -13.95 -12.16 21.47
CA ALA A 24 -14.93 -12.30 22.56
C ALA A 24 -15.99 -11.17 22.54
N ASN A 25 -15.59 -9.95 22.19
CA ASN A 25 -16.52 -8.84 21.97
C ASN A 25 -17.38 -9.05 20.71
N PHE A 26 -16.81 -9.61 19.65
CA PHE A 26 -17.55 -10.02 18.45
C PHE A 26 -18.64 -11.04 18.82
N ASP A 27 -18.28 -12.11 19.56
CA ASP A 27 -19.21 -13.19 19.93
C ASP A 27 -20.42 -12.65 20.72
N LYS A 28 -20.14 -11.81 21.72
CA LYS A 28 -21.17 -11.14 22.53
C LYS A 28 -22.12 -10.29 21.69
N ASN A 29 -21.61 -9.60 20.67
CA ASN A 29 -22.41 -8.73 19.79
C ASN A 29 -23.19 -9.53 18.73
N PHE A 30 -22.62 -10.59 18.18
CA PHE A 30 -23.30 -11.53 17.27
C PHE A 30 -24.51 -12.18 17.97
N ILE A 31 -24.30 -12.64 19.19
CA ILE A 31 -25.31 -13.26 20.07
C ILE A 31 -26.52 -12.34 20.32
N GLY A 32 -26.28 -11.07 20.65
CA GLY A 32 -27.35 -10.12 20.99
C GLY A 32 -28.06 -9.48 19.79
N SER A 33 -27.73 -9.87 18.57
CA SER A 33 -28.15 -9.20 17.34
C SER A 33 -29.30 -9.90 16.60
N LYS A 34 -30.09 -9.12 15.85
CA LYS A 34 -31.08 -9.66 14.90
C LYS A 34 -30.37 -10.32 13.71
N SER A 35 -31.05 -11.27 13.05
CA SER A 35 -30.52 -12.04 11.90
C SER A 35 -29.84 -11.18 10.81
N GLU A 36 -30.46 -10.06 10.39
CA GLU A 36 -29.88 -9.13 9.40
C GLU A 36 -28.52 -8.53 9.81
N VAL A 37 -28.27 -8.42 11.12
CA VAL A 37 -27.02 -7.90 11.70
C VAL A 37 -26.04 -9.05 11.93
N GLN A 38 -26.52 -10.24 12.31
CA GLN A 38 -25.73 -11.47 12.38
C GLN A 38 -25.10 -11.83 11.03
N VAL A 39 -25.83 -11.67 9.92
CA VAL A 39 -25.29 -11.83 8.55
C VAL A 39 -24.08 -10.90 8.32
N LYS A 40 -24.15 -9.63 8.74
CA LYS A 40 -23.04 -8.67 8.61
C LYS A 40 -21.82 -9.08 9.42
N PHE A 41 -22.03 -9.52 10.67
CA PHE A 41 -20.98 -10.08 11.52
C PHE A 41 -20.35 -11.34 10.90
N HIS A 42 -21.14 -12.23 10.33
CA HIS A 42 -20.64 -13.42 9.61
C HIS A 42 -19.77 -13.05 8.39
N HIS A 43 -20.10 -12.00 7.63
CA HIS A 43 -19.22 -11.46 6.58
C HIS A 43 -17.93 -10.81 7.12
N GLN A 44 -17.97 -10.21 8.32
CA GLN A 44 -16.76 -9.71 8.98
C GLN A 44 -15.82 -10.86 9.37
N LEU A 45 -16.33 -11.99 9.91
CA LEU A 45 -15.50 -13.18 10.17
C LEU A 45 -14.83 -13.71 8.91
N LYS A 46 -15.53 -13.76 7.76
CA LYS A 46 -14.92 -14.18 6.49
C LYS A 46 -13.77 -13.26 6.08
N SER A 47 -13.94 -11.96 6.30
CA SER A 47 -12.90 -10.95 6.02
C SER A 47 -11.67 -11.13 6.92
N LEU A 48 -11.89 -11.43 8.22
CA LEU A 48 -10.83 -11.72 9.19
C LEU A 48 -10.13 -13.04 8.90
N TYR A 49 -10.86 -14.09 8.53
CA TYR A 49 -10.29 -15.39 8.14
C TYR A 49 -9.33 -15.22 6.95
N ILE A 50 -9.75 -14.49 5.92
CA ILE A 50 -8.87 -14.16 4.77
C ILE A 50 -7.59 -13.43 5.23
N GLN A 51 -7.69 -12.51 6.20
CA GLN A 51 -6.51 -11.82 6.75
C GLN A 51 -5.60 -12.74 7.55
N SER A 52 -6.14 -13.68 8.33
CA SER A 52 -5.34 -14.65 9.10
C SER A 52 -4.51 -15.57 8.19
N VAL A 53 -5.11 -16.01 7.06
CA VAL A 53 -4.40 -16.77 6.01
C VAL A 53 -3.31 -15.92 5.34
N ILE A 54 -3.59 -14.64 5.05
CA ILE A 54 -2.61 -13.71 4.44
C ILE A 54 -1.40 -13.45 5.35
N ASN A 55 -1.61 -13.43 6.67
CA ASN A 55 -0.58 -13.13 7.66
C ASN A 55 0.18 -14.37 8.16
N GLU A 56 -0.13 -15.57 7.65
CA GLU A 56 0.38 -16.86 8.14
C GLU A 56 0.09 -17.09 9.65
N ASP A 57 -0.98 -16.46 10.18
CA ASP A 57 -1.40 -16.55 11.58
C ASP A 57 -2.38 -17.71 11.78
N GLU A 58 -1.83 -18.92 11.78
CA GLU A 58 -2.58 -20.17 11.99
C GLU A 58 -3.41 -20.18 13.27
N LYS A 59 -2.89 -19.60 14.36
CA LYS A 59 -3.57 -19.61 15.66
C LYS A 59 -4.83 -18.72 15.61
N THR A 60 -4.74 -17.56 14.99
CA THR A 60 -5.90 -16.69 14.72
C THR A 60 -6.86 -17.33 13.72
N LYS A 61 -6.35 -17.96 12.65
CA LYS A 61 -7.15 -18.65 11.62
C LYS A 61 -8.07 -19.71 12.22
N ILE A 62 -7.52 -20.58 13.07
CA ILE A 62 -8.24 -21.62 13.82
C ILE A 62 -9.38 -20.99 14.65
N GLU A 63 -9.11 -19.89 15.34
CA GLU A 63 -10.08 -19.25 16.24
C GLU A 63 -11.22 -18.53 15.49
N ILE A 64 -10.96 -18.05 14.27
CA ILE A 64 -11.99 -17.52 13.36
C ILE A 64 -12.79 -18.65 12.69
N LEU A 65 -12.14 -19.74 12.27
CA LEU A 65 -12.80 -20.91 11.67
C LEU A 65 -13.86 -21.51 12.61
N LYS A 66 -13.55 -21.61 13.92
CA LYS A 66 -14.54 -22.01 14.94
C LYS A 66 -15.80 -21.13 14.92
N ARG A 67 -15.63 -19.81 14.84
CA ARG A 67 -16.73 -18.82 14.80
C ARG A 67 -17.46 -18.81 13.47
N LEU A 68 -16.79 -19.11 12.36
CA LEU A 68 -17.42 -19.31 11.07
C LEU A 68 -18.36 -20.52 11.09
N ILE A 69 -17.98 -21.64 11.74
CA ILE A 69 -18.88 -22.80 11.93
C ILE A 69 -20.11 -22.41 12.77
N ILE A 70 -19.89 -21.78 13.94
CA ILE A 70 -20.99 -21.35 14.84
C ILE A 70 -21.96 -20.39 14.12
N SER A 71 -21.42 -19.36 13.46
CA SER A 71 -22.23 -18.35 12.77
C SER A 71 -22.90 -18.88 11.51
N SER A 72 -22.28 -19.83 10.79
CA SER A 72 -22.91 -20.50 9.64
C SER A 72 -24.14 -21.29 10.10
N ASN A 73 -24.00 -22.13 11.13
CA ASN A 73 -25.16 -22.89 11.63
C ASN A 73 -26.25 -21.99 12.22
N THR A 74 -25.88 -20.93 12.96
CA THR A 74 -26.84 -19.93 13.48
C THR A 74 -27.64 -19.25 12.36
N LEU A 75 -27.05 -19.06 11.19
CA LEU A 75 -27.67 -18.44 10.02
C LEU A 75 -28.22 -19.46 9.01
N ASN A 76 -28.18 -20.76 9.33
CA ASN A 76 -28.60 -21.86 8.46
C ASN A 76 -27.87 -21.88 7.09
N LEU A 77 -26.55 -21.59 7.12
CA LEU A 77 -25.61 -21.59 5.99
C LEU A 77 -24.68 -22.82 6.06
N ASP A 78 -24.10 -23.22 4.92
CA ASP A 78 -23.17 -24.36 4.85
C ASP A 78 -21.82 -24.04 5.52
N ASP A 79 -21.35 -24.95 6.38
CA ASP A 79 -20.10 -24.83 7.15
C ASP A 79 -18.99 -25.80 6.72
N LYS A 80 -19.27 -26.70 5.77
CA LYS A 80 -18.41 -27.85 5.43
C LYS A 80 -16.96 -27.47 5.09
N SER A 81 -16.73 -26.37 4.36
CA SER A 81 -15.38 -25.94 4.04
C SER A 81 -14.59 -25.55 5.29
N TYR A 82 -15.23 -24.83 6.22
CA TYR A 82 -14.62 -24.41 7.48
C TYR A 82 -14.36 -25.61 8.40
N ALA A 83 -15.28 -26.57 8.43
CA ALA A 83 -15.12 -27.82 9.17
C ALA A 83 -13.95 -28.67 8.65
N ASN A 84 -13.82 -28.81 7.32
CA ASN A 84 -12.72 -29.56 6.71
C ASN A 84 -11.36 -28.92 7.00
N GLU A 85 -11.22 -27.59 6.83
CA GLU A 85 -9.97 -26.90 7.12
C GLU A 85 -9.61 -26.94 8.61
N LEU A 86 -10.60 -26.79 9.50
CA LEU A 86 -10.38 -26.88 10.95
C LEU A 86 -9.91 -28.30 11.36
N LYS A 87 -10.34 -29.33 10.62
CA LYS A 87 -9.89 -30.72 10.77
C LYS A 87 -8.47 -30.94 10.22
N GLU A 88 -8.11 -30.29 9.12
CA GLU A 88 -6.72 -30.24 8.62
C GLU A 88 -5.79 -29.55 9.62
N SER A 89 -6.27 -28.53 10.34
CA SER A 89 -5.59 -27.92 11.50
C SER A 89 -5.60 -28.79 12.78
N GLY A 90 -5.97 -30.07 12.71
CA GLY A 90 -5.86 -31.05 13.81
C GLY A 90 -7.03 -31.06 14.81
N ILE A 91 -8.12 -30.34 14.56
CA ILE A 91 -9.30 -30.35 15.44
C ILE A 91 -10.20 -31.56 15.16
N SER A 92 -10.63 -32.25 16.21
CA SER A 92 -11.44 -33.47 16.07
C SER A 92 -12.84 -33.20 15.49
N GLU A 93 -13.38 -34.18 14.77
CA GLU A 93 -14.78 -34.19 14.29
C GLU A 93 -15.79 -34.04 15.44
N ALA A 94 -15.46 -34.55 16.64
CA ALA A 94 -16.29 -34.37 17.83
C ALA A 94 -16.33 -32.90 18.28
N SER A 95 -15.18 -32.22 18.28
CA SER A 95 -15.06 -30.79 18.59
C SER A 95 -15.79 -29.92 17.56
N ILE A 96 -15.68 -30.25 16.26
CA ILE A 96 -16.42 -29.58 15.18
C ILE A 96 -17.93 -29.72 15.36
N ASN A 97 -18.41 -30.92 15.69
CA ASN A 97 -19.83 -31.13 15.96
C ASN A 97 -20.31 -30.49 17.27
N ALA A 98 -19.42 -30.25 18.25
CA ALA A 98 -19.74 -29.44 19.42
C ALA A 98 -19.92 -27.96 19.06
N LEU A 99 -19.09 -27.40 18.17
CA LEU A 99 -19.23 -26.02 17.67
C LEU A 99 -20.56 -25.82 16.93
N ARG A 100 -20.99 -26.79 16.11
CA ARG A 100 -22.33 -26.76 15.49
C ARG A 100 -23.45 -26.73 16.54
N LYS A 101 -23.31 -27.48 17.64
CA LYS A 101 -24.31 -27.55 18.72
C LYS A 101 -24.25 -26.37 19.72
N ALA A 102 -23.29 -25.47 19.59
CA ALA A 102 -23.09 -24.35 20.51
C ALA A 102 -24.17 -23.26 20.36
N VAL A 103 -25.33 -23.46 20.99
CA VAL A 103 -26.39 -22.44 21.07
C VAL A 103 -26.16 -21.53 22.28
N ILE A 104 -25.64 -20.34 22.00
CA ILE A 104 -25.94 -19.06 22.69
C ILE A 104 -26.35 -19.15 24.17
N LYS A 105 -25.46 -19.70 25.00
CA LYS A 105 -25.23 -19.34 26.41
C LYS A 105 -23.92 -19.99 26.86
N ASP A 106 -23.15 -19.25 27.66
CA ASP A 106 -21.92 -19.69 28.31
C ASP A 106 -20.73 -20.09 27.41
N ILE A 107 -20.21 -19.12 26.64
CA ILE A 107 -18.78 -19.11 26.33
C ILE A 107 -18.02 -18.59 27.57
N LYS A 108 -17.76 -19.50 28.52
CA LYS A 108 -16.59 -19.39 29.41
C LYS A 108 -15.55 -20.38 28.91
N VAL A 109 -14.38 -19.86 28.55
CA VAL A 109 -13.25 -20.65 28.05
C VAL A 109 -12.85 -21.67 29.10
N GLN A 110 -13.09 -22.97 28.83
CA GLN A 110 -12.40 -24.05 29.53
C GLN A 110 -11.08 -24.32 28.82
N ASN A 111 -9.98 -24.24 29.57
CA ASN A 111 -8.68 -24.71 29.11
C ASN A 111 -8.75 -26.21 28.82
N ILE A 112 -8.39 -26.62 27.61
CA ILE A 112 -8.18 -28.02 27.25
C ILE A 112 -6.69 -28.22 27.09
N SER A 113 -6.08 -28.83 28.10
CA SER A 113 -4.71 -29.36 28.06
C SER A 113 -4.79 -30.87 28.27
N GLN A 114 -4.32 -31.64 27.28
CA GLN A 114 -4.09 -33.10 27.36
C GLN A 114 -5.38 -33.95 27.58
N ASP A 115 -5.52 -35.19 27.09
CA ASP A 115 -4.55 -36.06 26.43
C ASP A 115 -5.22 -37.04 25.42
N THR A 116 -4.35 -37.78 24.73
CA THR A 116 -4.48 -38.96 23.85
C THR A 116 -5.71 -39.90 23.86
N GLU A 117 -5.84 -40.61 22.74
CA GLU A 117 -6.90 -41.57 22.33
C GLU A 117 -7.25 -42.72 23.32
N LYS A 118 -8.54 -43.08 23.42
CA LYS A 118 -9.13 -44.27 22.74
C LYS A 118 -10.63 -44.54 23.04
N SER A 119 -11.31 -44.99 21.97
CA SER A 119 -12.50 -45.88 21.86
C SER A 119 -12.93 -46.66 23.14
N THR A 120 -14.22 -46.97 23.45
CA THR A 120 -15.44 -47.14 22.62
C THR A 120 -16.75 -47.11 23.47
N PHE A 121 -17.91 -46.83 22.85
CA PHE A 121 -19.29 -47.04 23.38
C PHE A 121 -19.67 -48.56 23.40
N LYS A 122 -20.74 -49.11 24.02
CA LYS A 122 -22.11 -48.65 24.44
C LYS A 122 -22.65 -49.54 25.61
N PRO A 123 -23.82 -49.24 26.27
CA PRO A 123 -24.23 -49.85 27.55
C PRO A 123 -25.45 -50.82 27.53
N VAL A 124 -25.90 -51.19 28.75
CA VAL A 124 -27.21 -51.76 29.21
C VAL A 124 -27.33 -53.30 29.39
N LYS A 125 -27.30 -53.79 30.65
CA LYS A 125 -28.45 -54.38 31.38
C LYS A 125 -28.11 -54.80 32.84
N THR A 126 -29.17 -55.00 33.61
CA THR A 126 -29.27 -55.27 35.07
C THR A 126 -28.78 -56.68 35.49
N VAL A 127 -28.33 -56.86 36.75
CA VAL A 127 -28.74 -57.90 37.75
C VAL A 127 -27.68 -58.14 38.87
N GLN A 128 -28.15 -58.04 40.13
CA GLN A 128 -27.76 -58.69 41.40
C GLN A 128 -26.31 -58.88 41.94
N LYS A 129 -26.26 -58.83 43.28
CA LYS A 129 -25.23 -59.22 44.27
C LYS A 129 -24.37 -60.47 43.94
N SER A 130 -23.08 -60.48 44.33
CA SER A 130 -22.59 -61.23 45.51
C SER A 130 -21.04 -61.21 45.73
N GLU A 131 -20.67 -61.03 47.01
CA GLU A 131 -19.55 -61.63 47.78
C GLU A 131 -18.12 -61.97 47.26
N LYS A 132 -17.13 -61.51 48.07
CA LYS A 132 -15.96 -62.22 48.68
C LYS A 132 -14.58 -62.43 47.98
N LYS A 133 -13.54 -62.08 48.77
CA LYS A 133 -12.14 -62.60 48.92
C LYS A 133 -11.15 -62.37 47.74
N SER A 134 -10.03 -61.61 47.82
CA SER A 134 -8.88 -61.55 48.77
C SER A 134 -7.88 -62.75 48.61
N PRO A 135 -6.56 -62.64 48.95
CA PRO A 135 -5.49 -61.78 48.36
C PRO A 135 -4.13 -62.55 48.15
N ASN A 136 -2.98 -61.82 48.10
CA ASN A 136 -1.55 -62.27 48.03
C ASN A 136 -1.07 -62.75 46.64
N GLU A 137 0.22 -62.71 46.23
CA GLU A 137 1.56 -62.59 46.88
C GLU A 137 2.53 -61.71 46.02
N GLN A 138 3.81 -61.43 46.32
CA GLN A 138 4.54 -61.00 47.54
C GLN A 138 5.93 -60.39 47.13
N ILE A 139 6.34 -59.29 47.77
CA ILE A 139 7.69 -58.94 48.31
C ILE A 139 8.98 -59.24 47.48
N LYS A 140 9.82 -58.21 47.19
CA LYS A 140 11.20 -58.03 47.78
C LYS A 140 12.04 -56.83 47.24
N ASN A 141 12.59 -56.08 48.22
CA ASN A 141 13.88 -55.36 48.32
C ASN A 141 14.28 -54.36 47.20
N ILE A 142 14.49 -53.05 47.41
CA ILE A 142 15.14 -52.20 48.46
C ILE A 142 16.68 -52.11 48.34
N GLU A 143 17.20 -50.87 48.52
CA GLU A 143 18.60 -50.38 48.55
C GLU A 143 19.22 -50.04 47.18
N LYS A 144 19.95 -48.92 46.95
CA LYS A 144 20.42 -47.74 47.74
C LYS A 144 20.63 -46.55 46.74
N ILE A 145 20.98 -45.29 47.03
CA ILE A 145 21.60 -44.57 48.17
C ILE A 145 21.03 -43.11 48.26
N ASP A 146 21.58 -42.26 49.12
CA ASP A 146 21.08 -40.94 49.61
C ASP A 146 21.05 -39.67 48.72
N PHE A 147 20.23 -38.72 49.19
CA PHE A 147 20.28 -37.26 48.97
C PHE A 147 21.50 -36.58 49.64
N LYS A 148 22.03 -35.46 49.09
CA LYS A 148 21.89 -34.10 49.71
C LYS A 148 22.58 -32.90 49.01
N THR A 149 21.74 -31.92 48.65
CA THR A 149 21.86 -30.45 48.85
C THR A 149 23.14 -29.64 48.55
N SER A 150 22.98 -28.69 47.61
CA SER A 150 22.99 -27.20 47.82
C SER A 150 24.05 -26.32 47.11
N GLN A 151 23.61 -25.07 46.88
CA GLN A 151 24.31 -23.83 46.53
C GLN A 151 24.53 -23.44 45.04
N GLU A 152 23.83 -22.36 44.65
CA GLU A 152 24.21 -21.37 43.62
C GLU A 152 25.36 -20.46 44.12
N PRO A 153 25.90 -19.52 43.31
CA PRO A 153 26.32 -19.62 41.92
C PRO A 153 27.74 -19.03 41.68
N LYS A 154 28.18 -19.03 40.41
CA LYS A 154 29.31 -18.29 39.76
C LYS A 154 30.48 -19.15 39.28
N SER A 155 30.60 -19.32 37.97
CA SER A 155 31.73 -18.75 37.23
C SER A 155 31.42 -18.68 35.74
N SER A 156 31.88 -17.60 35.10
CA SER A 156 31.94 -17.48 33.65
C SER A 156 33.04 -18.37 33.08
N ILE A 157 32.79 -19.01 31.93
CA ILE A 157 33.69 -18.99 30.75
C ILE A 157 32.93 -19.54 29.52
N VAL A 158 32.70 -18.62 28.58
CA VAL A 158 32.68 -18.78 27.11
C VAL A 158 32.12 -20.07 26.50
N SER A 159 30.95 -19.95 25.85
CA SER A 159 30.66 -20.67 24.60
C SER A 159 30.20 -19.68 23.52
N LYS A 160 30.48 -20.01 22.24
CA LYS A 160 30.44 -19.08 21.12
C LYS A 160 29.03 -18.85 20.56
N THR A 161 28.70 -17.56 20.35
CA THR A 161 27.87 -17.00 19.26
C THR A 161 26.95 -17.93 18.47
N LYS A 162 25.64 -17.69 18.56
CA LYS A 162 24.75 -17.68 17.38
C LYS A 162 24.46 -16.22 17.02
N SER A 163 24.64 -15.85 15.77
CA SER A 163 24.53 -14.45 15.28
C SER A 163 23.47 -14.28 14.20
N ASP A 164 22.38 -15.04 14.28
CA ASP A 164 21.27 -15.05 13.31
C ASP A 164 19.92 -14.64 13.91
N ASP A 165 19.85 -14.35 15.22
CA ASP A 165 18.63 -13.84 15.82
C ASP A 165 18.38 -12.40 15.35
N LYS A 166 17.26 -12.24 14.64
CA LYS A 166 16.84 -10.98 14.04
C LYS A 166 16.57 -9.95 15.14
N ILE A 167 17.17 -8.77 15.04
CA ILE A 167 16.96 -7.69 16.01
C ILE A 167 15.57 -7.07 15.80
N TYR A 168 14.83 -6.90 16.89
CA TYR A 168 13.55 -6.20 16.96
C TYR A 168 13.67 -5.02 17.92
N VAL A 169 13.21 -3.83 17.51
CA VAL A 169 12.97 -2.70 18.42
C VAL A 169 11.58 -2.86 18.98
N LEU A 170 11.48 -3.49 20.16
CA LEU A 170 10.22 -3.78 20.86
C LEU A 170 9.53 -2.49 21.32
N LYS A 171 10.33 -1.53 21.82
CA LYS A 171 9.82 -0.28 22.37
C LYS A 171 10.79 0.87 22.16
N SER A 172 10.25 2.08 22.16
CA SER A 172 10.98 3.33 21.97
C SER A 172 10.38 4.40 22.86
N SER A 173 11.16 5.01 23.74
CA SER A 173 10.69 5.96 24.75
C SER A 173 11.45 7.28 24.68
N LYS A 174 10.76 8.40 24.94
CA LYS A 174 11.41 9.71 25.03
C LYS A 174 12.08 9.83 26.41
N THR A 175 13.35 10.16 26.44
CA THR A 175 14.08 10.53 27.66
C THR A 175 14.24 12.05 27.76
N SER A 176 14.77 12.56 28.87
CA SER A 176 15.05 13.99 29.04
C SER A 176 16.13 14.53 28.07
N GLN A 177 17.00 13.66 27.54
CA GLN A 177 18.14 14.02 26.70
C GLN A 177 18.11 13.43 25.28
N GLY A 178 17.08 12.63 24.95
CA GLY A 178 17.04 11.90 23.70
C GLY A 178 15.96 10.81 23.63
N VAL A 179 16.27 9.70 22.96
CA VAL A 179 15.36 8.56 22.77
C VAL A 179 16.08 7.26 23.11
N GLU A 180 15.44 6.45 23.96
CA GLU A 180 15.86 5.09 24.28
C GLU A 180 15.08 4.09 23.42
N LEU A 181 15.79 3.07 22.93
CA LEU A 181 15.23 1.91 22.24
C LEU A 181 15.46 0.67 23.09
N GLU A 182 14.39 -0.10 23.32
CA GLU A 182 14.44 -1.43 23.93
C GLU A 182 14.39 -2.46 22.80
N LEU A 183 15.38 -3.37 22.80
CA LEU A 183 15.56 -4.42 21.81
C LEU A 183 15.19 -5.80 22.38
N ASN A 184 15.14 -6.83 21.53
CA ASN A 184 15.06 -8.24 21.95
C ASN A 184 16.43 -8.92 22.14
N ALA A 185 17.52 -8.22 21.82
CA ALA A 185 18.89 -8.72 21.86
C ALA A 185 19.89 -7.55 21.76
N ASN A 186 21.12 -7.77 22.22
CA ASN A 186 22.21 -6.79 22.13
C ASN A 186 22.59 -6.47 20.67
N LEU A 187 22.73 -5.19 20.32
CA LEU A 187 23.28 -4.75 19.04
C LEU A 187 24.76 -4.35 19.19
N ASP A 188 25.65 -4.88 18.34
CA ASP A 188 27.03 -4.40 18.25
C ASP A 188 27.07 -3.02 17.58
N LYS A 189 27.87 -2.11 18.13
CA LYS A 189 28.17 -0.79 17.55
C LYS A 189 28.61 -0.86 16.09
N ASN A 190 29.28 -1.94 15.67
CA ASN A 190 29.71 -2.15 14.28
C ASN A 190 28.54 -2.40 13.30
N GLN A 191 27.37 -2.83 13.80
CA GLN A 191 26.15 -3.02 12.99
C GLN A 191 25.44 -1.69 12.70
N LEU A 192 25.81 -0.61 13.39
CA LEU A 192 25.20 0.71 13.29
C LEU A 192 25.96 1.62 12.32
N LYS A 193 25.35 1.95 11.19
CA LYS A 193 25.92 2.78 10.13
C LYS A 193 25.39 4.21 10.24
N SER A 194 26.21 5.11 10.79
CA SER A 194 25.84 6.50 11.04
C SER A 194 26.55 7.48 10.11
N PHE A 195 25.83 8.49 9.62
CA PHE A 195 26.36 9.58 8.80
C PHE A 195 25.54 10.86 8.97
N ALA A 196 26.16 12.02 8.71
CA ALA A 196 25.50 13.32 8.79
C ALA A 196 25.37 13.99 7.41
N LEU A 197 24.28 14.74 7.22
CA LEU A 197 24.05 15.64 6.10
C LEU A 197 23.94 17.05 6.66
N ASP A 198 24.93 17.90 6.36
CA ASP A 198 25.03 19.26 6.87
C ASP A 198 24.62 20.27 5.77
N GLU A 199 23.30 20.38 5.53
CA GLU A 199 22.73 21.38 4.63
C GLU A 199 22.34 22.63 5.46
N LYS A 200 22.70 23.84 5.02
CA LYS A 200 22.44 25.11 5.75
C LYS A 200 20.95 25.26 6.12
N GLY A 201 20.63 25.18 7.42
CA GLY A 201 19.26 25.24 7.95
C GLY A 201 18.50 23.92 7.99
N ASN A 202 19.13 22.79 7.63
CA ASN A 202 18.56 21.44 7.55
C ASN A 202 19.64 20.39 7.85
N TYR A 203 20.20 20.43 9.06
CA TYR A 203 21.09 19.37 9.54
C TYR A 203 20.33 18.06 9.75
N ARG A 204 20.91 16.95 9.32
CA ARG A 204 20.38 15.61 9.58
C ARG A 204 21.48 14.66 10.01
N PHE A 205 21.29 14.00 11.14
CA PHE A 205 22.10 12.84 11.53
C PHE A 205 21.27 11.57 11.29
N ILE A 206 21.79 10.65 10.48
CA ILE A 206 21.12 9.40 10.09
C ILE A 206 21.91 8.24 10.69
N SER A 207 21.20 7.26 11.24
CA SER A 207 21.77 6.04 11.78
C SER A 207 20.91 4.84 11.37
N ASP A 208 21.53 3.86 10.72
CA ASP A 208 20.87 2.66 10.19
C ASP A 208 21.44 1.39 10.82
N PHE A 209 20.59 0.43 11.17
CA PHE A 209 21.00 -0.94 11.52
C PHE A 209 19.97 -1.96 11.02
N ASP A 210 20.39 -3.21 10.89
CA ASP A 210 19.50 -4.27 10.44
C ASP A 210 18.62 -4.78 11.61
N GLY A 211 17.31 -4.76 11.41
CA GLY A 211 16.28 -5.14 12.38
C GLY A 211 14.85 -4.82 11.91
N VAL A 212 13.89 -5.12 12.79
CA VAL A 212 12.45 -4.84 12.61
C VAL A 212 11.96 -3.87 13.69
N LEU A 213 11.27 -2.80 13.29
CA LEU A 213 10.63 -1.88 14.23
C LEU A 213 9.25 -2.43 14.62
N GLU A 214 9.02 -2.65 15.92
CA GLU A 214 7.68 -2.98 16.41
C GLU A 214 6.82 -1.73 16.55
N GLY A 215 5.64 -1.80 15.93
CA GLY A 215 4.79 -0.65 15.66
C GLY A 215 5.29 0.20 14.48
N GLY A 216 4.44 1.10 14.01
CA GLY A 216 4.77 1.98 12.89
C GLY A 216 5.85 3.03 13.21
N LYS A 217 6.12 3.90 12.23
CA LYS A 217 6.98 5.08 12.37
C LYS A 217 6.62 5.90 13.63
N LYS A 218 7.63 6.26 14.43
CA LYS A 218 7.50 7.10 15.63
C LYS A 218 8.34 8.38 15.48
N GLU A 219 7.86 9.49 16.05
CA GLU A 219 8.51 10.81 15.99
C GLU A 219 8.54 11.46 17.37
N PHE A 220 9.72 11.86 17.81
CA PHE A 220 10.00 12.47 19.11
C PHE A 220 10.48 13.91 18.89
N LYS A 221 9.80 14.89 19.47
CA LYS A 221 10.13 16.31 19.33
C LYS A 221 10.84 16.84 20.58
N PHE A 222 11.89 17.60 20.36
CA PHE A 222 12.66 18.38 21.34
C PHE A 222 12.66 19.84 20.87
N ASP A 223 13.26 20.75 21.65
CA ASP A 223 13.08 22.19 21.43
C ASP A 223 13.81 22.69 20.15
N ASP A 224 14.99 22.14 19.87
CA ASP A 224 15.84 22.50 18.74
C ASP A 224 15.98 21.39 17.67
N TYR A 225 15.53 20.17 17.96
CA TYR A 225 15.58 19.03 17.05
C TYR A 225 14.38 18.08 17.18
N ARG A 226 14.25 17.15 16.23
CA ARG A 226 13.35 15.99 16.34
C ARG A 226 14.02 14.72 15.88
N LEU A 227 13.70 13.59 16.52
CA LEU A 227 14.20 12.26 16.19
C LEU A 227 13.05 11.40 15.65
N VAL A 228 13.24 10.80 14.48
CA VAL A 228 12.27 9.96 13.79
C VAL A 228 12.83 8.54 13.67
N ILE A 229 12.03 7.53 13.99
CA ILE A 229 12.39 6.12 13.89
C ILE A 229 11.39 5.43 12.96
N SER A 230 11.89 4.66 11.98
CA SER A 230 11.05 4.02 10.96
C SER A 230 11.71 2.80 10.35
N GLN A 231 10.90 1.81 9.96
CA GLN A 231 11.32 0.75 9.04
C GLN A 231 11.67 1.37 7.68
N PHE A 232 12.94 1.36 7.29
CA PHE A 232 13.40 1.96 6.03
C PHE A 232 13.23 0.99 4.85
N ASN A 233 13.47 -0.29 5.10
CA ASN A 233 13.18 -1.42 4.22
C ASN A 233 12.91 -2.67 5.09
N PRO A 234 12.47 -3.82 4.54
CA PRO A 234 12.10 -5.01 5.34
C PRO A 234 13.18 -5.61 6.25
N LYS A 235 14.44 -5.19 6.13
CA LYS A 235 15.57 -5.62 6.97
C LYS A 235 16.23 -4.50 7.76
N THR A 236 16.02 -3.22 7.43
CA THR A 236 16.78 -2.11 8.04
C THR A 236 15.87 -1.09 8.73
N ILE A 237 16.18 -0.77 9.98
CA ILE A 237 15.59 0.35 10.74
C ILE A 237 16.45 1.59 10.49
N ARG A 238 15.81 2.74 10.26
CA ARG A 238 16.46 4.04 10.16
C ARG A 238 16.00 4.98 11.25
N ILE A 239 16.98 5.63 11.87
CA ILE A 239 16.82 6.70 12.84
C ILE A 239 17.34 7.99 12.18
N VAL A 240 16.54 9.05 12.20
CA VAL A 240 16.92 10.37 11.66
C VAL A 240 16.66 11.45 12.70
N VAL A 241 17.73 12.10 13.13
CA VAL A 241 17.66 13.36 13.87
C VAL A 241 17.65 14.49 12.86
N TYR A 242 16.66 15.38 12.95
CA TYR A 242 16.54 16.61 12.15
C TYR A 242 16.73 17.83 13.07
N ALA A 243 17.66 18.72 12.73
CA ALA A 243 17.86 20.01 13.42
C ALA A 243 18.09 21.14 12.41
N LYS A 244 18.05 22.40 12.87
CA LYS A 244 18.37 23.56 12.02
C LYS A 244 19.86 23.71 11.77
N GLU A 245 20.67 23.34 12.76
CA GLU A 245 22.12 23.47 12.80
C GLU A 245 22.74 22.15 13.27
N LYS A 246 24.06 22.00 13.07
CA LYS A 246 24.80 20.80 13.46
C LYS A 246 24.75 20.61 14.98
N ILE A 247 24.12 19.52 15.42
CA ILE A 247 24.12 19.09 16.82
C ILE A 247 24.94 17.82 17.02
N PRO A 248 25.72 17.72 18.11
CA PRO A 248 26.43 16.50 18.48
C PRO A 248 25.42 15.47 19.02
N ILE A 249 25.53 14.24 18.53
CA ILE A 249 24.68 13.11 18.93
C ILE A 249 25.58 12.01 19.47
N ASP A 250 25.41 11.69 20.75
CA ASP A 250 25.97 10.50 21.37
C ASP A 250 25.05 9.30 21.19
N ILE A 251 25.65 8.11 21.07
CA ILE A 251 24.96 6.83 20.95
C ILE A 251 25.57 5.87 21.95
N SER A 252 24.88 5.64 23.06
CA SER A 252 25.29 4.70 24.09
C SER A 252 24.53 3.38 23.99
N PHE A 253 25.24 2.29 24.23
CA PHE A 253 24.73 0.92 24.21
C PHE A 253 24.75 0.39 25.64
N LYS A 254 23.61 -0.14 26.11
CA LYS A 254 23.45 -0.67 27.47
C LYS A 254 22.58 -1.93 27.40
N GLU A 255 23.22 -3.09 27.41
CA GLU A 255 22.53 -4.38 27.24
C GLU A 255 21.62 -4.32 25.99
N GLU A 256 20.38 -4.77 26.09
CA GLU A 256 19.37 -4.77 25.02
C GLU A 256 18.79 -3.36 24.77
N LYS A 257 19.58 -2.30 24.98
CA LYS A 257 19.16 -0.91 24.77
C LYS A 257 20.17 -0.07 24.01
N ILE A 258 19.64 0.81 23.15
CA ILE A 258 20.39 1.87 22.47
C ILE A 258 19.77 3.21 22.83
N ILE A 259 20.59 4.16 23.27
CA ILE A 259 20.16 5.51 23.64
C ILE A 259 20.82 6.50 22.69
N PHE A 260 19.99 7.25 21.95
CA PHE A 260 20.41 8.37 21.10
C PHE A 260 20.16 9.66 21.86
N SER A 261 21.20 10.37 22.26
CA SER A 261 21.10 11.61 23.05
C SER A 261 21.89 12.77 22.42
N LYS A 262 21.42 13.99 22.64
CA LYS A 262 22.22 15.18 22.32
C LYS A 262 23.37 15.29 23.32
N GLU A 263 24.59 15.43 22.84
CA GLU A 263 25.76 15.58 23.71
C GLU A 263 25.69 16.94 24.42
N ILE A 264 25.74 16.93 25.76
CA ILE A 264 25.83 18.16 26.55
C ILE A 264 27.31 18.50 26.68
N THR A 265 27.75 19.60 26.07
CA THR A 265 29.04 20.21 26.38
C THR A 265 29.00 20.77 27.80
N SER A 266 29.31 19.93 28.78
CA SER A 266 29.62 20.37 30.13
C SER A 266 30.81 21.30 30.08
N GLN A 267 30.57 22.61 30.16
CA GLN A 267 31.63 23.57 30.37
C GLN A 267 32.36 23.20 31.66
N LYS A 268 33.65 22.84 31.55
CA LYS A 268 34.60 23.02 32.64
C LYS A 268 34.68 24.52 32.96
N LYS A 269 33.82 24.97 33.87
CA LYS A 269 34.09 26.10 34.75
C LYS A 269 33.76 25.68 36.18
N THR A 270 34.81 25.24 36.86
CA THR A 270 34.89 25.22 38.31
C THR A 270 34.61 26.62 38.88
N GLU A 271 34.15 26.68 40.12
CA GLU A 271 34.18 27.88 40.98
C GLU A 271 33.33 29.09 40.55
N GLN A 272 32.03 29.06 40.91
CA GLN A 272 31.50 29.84 42.05
C GLN A 272 29.95 29.86 41.99
N VAL A 273 29.33 28.93 42.73
CA VAL A 273 27.97 29.16 43.23
C VAL A 273 28.10 29.65 44.66
N SER A 274 27.89 30.93 44.87
CA SER A 274 27.62 31.46 46.21
C SER A 274 26.68 32.65 46.14
N LYS A 275 25.44 32.44 46.61
CA LYS A 275 24.54 33.47 47.16
C LYS A 275 24.00 34.49 46.13
N ILE A 276 22.74 34.94 46.13
CA ILE A 276 21.66 34.87 47.12
C ILE A 276 20.35 34.45 46.42
N SER A 277 19.58 33.60 47.09
CA SER A 277 18.14 33.43 46.88
C SER A 277 17.36 34.55 47.58
N GLU A 278 16.41 35.23 46.93
CA GLU A 278 15.14 35.56 47.62
C GLU A 278 14.00 36.05 46.72
N LYS A 279 12.78 35.90 47.26
CA LYS A 279 11.49 36.21 46.66
C LYS A 279 11.30 37.71 46.43
N LYS A 280 10.49 38.07 45.42
CA LYS A 280 9.21 38.76 45.69
C LYS A 280 8.21 38.71 44.53
N GLN A 281 6.94 38.80 44.92
CA GLN A 281 5.74 38.72 44.11
C GLN A 281 5.35 40.08 43.51
N ASP A 282 4.55 40.01 42.44
CA ASP A 282 3.45 40.91 42.07
C ASP A 282 3.67 42.43 42.02
N GLN A 283 3.59 43.00 40.81
CA GLN A 283 2.41 43.78 40.41
C GLN A 283 2.34 44.03 38.89
N LYS A 284 1.12 43.97 38.33
CA LYS A 284 0.74 44.69 37.09
C LYS A 284 0.69 46.19 37.45
N THR A 285 0.96 47.19 36.60
CA THR A 285 0.55 47.36 35.20
C THR A 285 1.29 48.56 34.60
N GLU A 286 1.81 48.49 33.36
CA GLU A 286 1.94 49.62 32.41
C GLU A 286 2.42 49.08 31.05
N ILE A 287 1.49 48.78 30.13
CA ILE A 287 1.02 49.67 29.04
C ILE A 287 2.06 49.86 27.91
N LYS A 288 1.76 49.18 26.79
CA LYS A 288 1.96 49.57 25.38
C LYS A 288 2.59 50.97 25.16
N THR A 289 3.82 51.03 24.68
CA THR A 289 4.33 51.92 23.60
C THR A 289 5.77 51.52 23.26
N LYS A 290 6.19 51.69 21.99
CA LYS A 290 7.38 51.07 21.34
C LYS A 290 7.21 49.53 21.23
N VAL A 291 7.20 48.91 20.05
CA VAL A 291 7.86 49.27 18.80
C VAL A 291 6.86 49.38 17.64
N LEU A 292 6.54 50.62 17.25
CA LEU A 292 5.96 50.98 15.96
C LEU A 292 6.76 52.20 15.45
N GLU A 293 7.97 51.96 14.90
CA GLU A 293 8.70 52.94 14.07
C GLU A 293 10.04 52.40 13.53
N ILE A 294 10.00 51.40 12.62
CA ILE A 294 10.93 51.35 11.47
C ILE A 294 10.13 50.80 10.27
N LYS A 295 9.27 51.64 9.70
CA LYS A 295 8.61 51.43 8.40
C LYS A 295 8.31 52.78 7.74
N LYS A 296 9.25 53.27 6.93
CA LYS A 296 9.05 54.19 5.79
C LYS A 296 10.38 54.35 5.05
N GLN A 297 10.29 54.52 3.73
CA GLN A 297 11.39 54.36 2.75
C GLN A 297 11.84 52.87 2.67
N ASP A 298 11.63 52.11 1.59
CA ASP A 298 11.32 52.53 0.20
C ASP A 298 9.98 52.00 -0.34
N LYS A 299 9.35 52.86 -1.15
CA LYS A 299 8.22 52.49 -2.00
C LYS A 299 8.24 53.34 -3.28
N LYS A 300 8.84 52.83 -4.36
CA LYS A 300 8.54 53.19 -5.77
C LYS A 300 9.35 52.37 -6.78
N THR A 301 8.82 51.22 -7.18
CA THR A 301 8.50 50.96 -8.60
C THR A 301 7.62 49.73 -8.70
N ASN A 302 6.78 49.70 -9.74
CA ASN A 302 5.74 48.69 -9.90
C ASN A 302 6.35 47.38 -10.39
N ASN A 303 5.89 46.25 -9.87
CA ASN A 303 4.88 45.46 -10.58
C ASN A 303 4.28 44.40 -9.66
N GLU A 304 2.98 44.22 -9.77
CA GLU A 304 2.26 43.12 -9.14
C GLU A 304 2.77 41.83 -9.78
N LYS A 305 3.55 41.04 -9.04
CA LYS A 305 3.69 39.61 -9.35
C LYS A 305 2.52 38.91 -8.70
N GLU A 306 1.66 38.36 -9.55
CA GLU A 306 0.65 37.37 -9.14
C GLU A 306 1.31 36.29 -8.27
N ASP A 307 0.56 35.79 -7.28
CA ASP A 307 0.95 34.62 -6.48
C ASP A 307 0.82 33.36 -7.38
N GLN A 308 1.76 33.22 -8.31
CA GLN A 308 1.87 32.03 -9.15
C GLN A 308 2.14 30.84 -8.23
N GLY A 309 1.23 29.86 -8.31
CA GLY A 309 1.29 28.66 -7.48
C GLY A 309 2.62 27.89 -7.63
N PRO A 310 2.89 26.92 -6.74
CA PRO A 310 4.17 26.22 -6.74
C PRO A 310 4.45 25.58 -8.11
N LEU A 311 5.67 25.74 -8.61
CA LEU A 311 6.13 25.11 -9.85
C LEU A 311 5.98 23.58 -9.77
N TYR A 312 5.27 22.97 -10.71
CA TYR A 312 5.12 21.52 -10.79
C TYR A 312 6.04 20.91 -11.85
N VAL A 313 6.61 19.74 -11.56
CA VAL A 313 7.22 18.85 -12.56
C VAL A 313 6.14 17.85 -12.96
N LEU A 314 5.47 18.14 -14.09
CA LEU A 314 4.29 17.41 -14.58
C LEU A 314 4.65 16.03 -15.11
N ASP A 315 5.75 15.93 -15.86
CA ASP A 315 6.28 14.63 -16.32
C ASP A 315 7.80 14.65 -16.47
N VAL A 316 8.39 13.47 -16.64
CA VAL A 316 9.83 13.28 -16.84
C VAL A 316 10.05 12.26 -17.96
N ASP A 317 10.39 12.75 -19.15
CA ASP A 317 10.65 11.91 -20.32
C ASP A 317 12.11 11.43 -20.35
N LYS A 318 12.33 10.21 -20.82
CA LYS A 318 13.67 9.65 -21.04
C LYS A 318 14.09 9.87 -22.49
N ILE A 319 15.23 10.55 -22.70
CA ILE A 319 15.89 10.66 -24.01
C ILE A 319 17.20 9.84 -24.02
N SER A 320 18.07 9.96 -25.02
CA SER A 320 19.23 9.07 -25.24
C SER A 320 20.16 8.92 -24.03
N ASN A 321 20.56 10.04 -23.43
CA ASN A 321 21.58 10.17 -22.38
C ASN A 321 21.13 11.12 -21.24
N ALA A 322 19.84 11.45 -21.20
CA ALA A 322 19.28 12.47 -20.32
C ALA A 322 17.81 12.20 -20.01
N VAL A 323 17.27 12.97 -19.06
CA VAL A 323 15.85 13.13 -18.81
C VAL A 323 15.42 14.56 -19.13
N VAL A 324 14.16 14.74 -19.56
CA VAL A 324 13.53 16.04 -19.76
C VAL A 324 12.41 16.18 -18.73
N LEU A 325 12.55 17.12 -17.81
CA LEU A 325 11.51 17.46 -16.84
C LEU A 325 10.58 18.50 -17.48
N ASN A 326 9.34 18.11 -17.73
CA ASN A 326 8.28 19.00 -18.22
C ASN A 326 7.70 19.76 -17.02
N LEU A 327 7.72 21.08 -17.07
CA LEU A 327 7.35 21.97 -15.96
C LEU A 327 5.98 22.64 -16.21
N SER A 328 5.26 23.00 -15.15
CA SER A 328 4.03 23.80 -15.27
C SER A 328 4.29 25.25 -15.67
N ASP A 329 5.44 25.78 -15.25
CA ASP A 329 5.87 27.14 -15.54
C ASP A 329 7.36 27.26 -15.84
N ASP A 330 7.79 28.45 -16.25
CA ASP A 330 9.20 28.75 -16.48
C ASP A 330 9.97 28.76 -15.14
N LEU A 331 11.19 28.24 -15.16
CA LEU A 331 12.07 28.10 -13.99
C LEU A 331 13.30 28.99 -14.18
N ASP A 332 13.57 29.94 -13.28
CA ASP A 332 14.81 30.74 -13.35
C ASP A 332 16.02 29.82 -13.08
N GLU A 333 17.05 29.88 -13.94
CA GLU A 333 18.29 29.13 -13.75
C GLU A 333 18.95 29.39 -12.38
N LYS A 334 18.75 30.57 -11.80
CA LYS A 334 19.26 30.94 -10.46
C LYS A 334 18.60 30.16 -9.32
N GLU A 335 17.43 29.57 -9.54
CA GLU A 335 16.75 28.72 -8.55
C GLU A 335 17.20 27.25 -8.62
N ILE A 336 18.06 26.90 -9.57
CA ILE A 336 18.61 25.56 -9.75
C ILE A 336 19.93 25.41 -8.97
N ALA A 337 19.85 24.86 -7.76
CA ALA A 337 21.01 24.49 -6.97
C ALA A 337 21.64 23.19 -7.50
N ILE A 338 22.94 23.20 -7.79
CA ILE A 338 23.70 22.06 -8.30
C ILE A 338 24.89 21.81 -7.37
N PHE A 339 25.09 20.56 -6.95
CA PHE A 339 26.32 20.14 -6.27
C PHE A 339 26.81 18.78 -6.78
N GLU A 340 28.12 18.55 -6.63
CA GLU A 340 28.80 17.31 -7.02
C GLU A 340 29.20 16.52 -5.76
N THR A 341 29.17 15.19 -5.81
CA THR A 341 29.75 14.32 -4.78
C THR A 341 30.40 13.07 -5.40
N LYS A 342 31.40 12.52 -4.71
CA LYS A 342 32.24 11.39 -5.16
C LYS A 342 32.26 10.24 -4.12
N ASP A 343 31.08 9.82 -3.67
CA ASP A 343 30.90 8.69 -2.75
C ASP A 343 30.69 7.37 -3.49
N GLN A 344 31.78 6.61 -3.71
CA GLN A 344 31.88 5.33 -4.44
C GLN A 344 31.43 5.35 -5.93
N LYS A 345 30.74 6.42 -6.35
CA LYS A 345 30.27 6.74 -7.70
C LYS A 345 30.25 8.26 -7.83
N PHE A 346 30.54 8.78 -9.02
CA PHE A 346 30.40 10.20 -9.32
C PHE A 346 28.93 10.58 -9.39
N ARG A 347 28.53 11.69 -8.79
CA ARG A 347 27.13 12.16 -8.79
C ARG A 347 27.01 13.66 -8.93
N TYR A 348 26.02 14.09 -9.71
CA TYR A 348 25.48 15.44 -9.63
C TYR A 348 24.10 15.39 -8.97
N VAL A 349 23.87 16.30 -8.05
CA VAL A 349 22.57 16.52 -7.41
C VAL A 349 22.08 17.91 -7.81
N VAL A 350 20.98 17.94 -8.55
CA VAL A 350 20.30 19.14 -9.02
C VAL A 350 19.01 19.29 -8.21
N SER A 351 18.79 20.42 -7.56
CA SER A 351 17.60 20.69 -6.75
C SER A 351 17.03 22.06 -7.06
N PHE A 352 15.71 22.17 -7.17
CA PHE A 352 15.01 23.44 -7.40
C PHE A 352 13.66 23.45 -6.68
N LYS A 353 13.08 24.63 -6.49
CA LYS A 353 11.76 24.75 -5.85
C LYS A 353 10.68 24.15 -6.75
N GLY A 354 9.86 23.27 -6.19
CA GLY A 354 8.71 22.73 -6.91
C GLY A 354 8.15 21.45 -6.30
N VAL A 355 7.09 20.96 -6.94
CA VAL A 355 6.37 19.74 -6.60
C VAL A 355 6.47 18.75 -7.75
N LEU A 356 6.99 17.55 -7.50
CA LEU A 356 7.01 16.46 -8.46
C LEU A 356 5.62 15.83 -8.52
N GLU A 357 5.01 15.84 -9.69
CA GLU A 357 3.73 15.17 -9.89
C GLU A 357 3.95 13.65 -10.00
N GLY A 358 3.40 12.93 -9.04
CA GLY A 358 3.55 11.48 -8.90
C GLY A 358 4.75 11.02 -8.07
N ASN A 359 5.14 9.76 -8.26
CA ASN A 359 6.15 9.09 -7.45
C ASN A 359 7.58 9.32 -7.96
N ARG A 360 8.58 8.99 -7.13
CA ARG A 360 10.01 8.95 -7.50
C ARG A 360 10.22 8.16 -8.81
N LYS A 361 10.78 8.80 -9.83
CA LYS A 361 11.13 8.19 -11.13
C LYS A 361 12.63 7.84 -11.15
N SER A 362 13.00 6.74 -11.80
CA SER A 362 14.39 6.29 -11.92
C SER A 362 14.65 5.76 -13.32
N PHE A 363 15.74 6.22 -13.93
CA PHE A 363 16.10 5.99 -15.33
C PHE A 363 17.55 5.47 -15.41
N THR A 364 17.76 4.40 -16.16
CA THR A 364 19.07 3.77 -16.37
C THR A 364 19.62 4.06 -17.76
N PHE A 365 20.92 4.33 -17.85
CA PHE A 365 21.65 4.67 -19.07
C PHE A 365 22.95 3.85 -19.07
N GLY A 366 22.85 2.58 -19.44
CA GLY A 366 23.91 1.60 -19.16
C GLY A 366 24.15 1.47 -17.65
N GLN A 367 25.37 1.72 -17.20
CA GLN A 367 25.75 1.71 -15.78
C GLN A 367 25.39 3.01 -15.04
N ASN A 368 24.95 4.05 -15.77
CA ASN A 368 24.61 5.35 -15.21
C ASN A 368 23.13 5.41 -14.83
N THR A 369 22.76 6.23 -13.85
CA THR A 369 21.38 6.35 -13.36
C THR A 369 20.98 7.81 -13.15
N ILE A 370 19.75 8.18 -13.48
CA ILE A 370 19.13 9.45 -13.08
C ILE A 370 17.89 9.14 -12.24
N VAL A 371 17.76 9.78 -11.08
CA VAL A 371 16.64 9.63 -10.16
C VAL A 371 15.99 10.98 -9.92
N VAL A 372 14.70 11.12 -10.23
CA VAL A 372 13.90 12.32 -9.92
C VAL A 372 12.98 12.01 -8.75
N THR A 373 13.01 12.84 -7.71
CA THR A 373 12.22 12.63 -6.49
C THR A 373 11.77 13.96 -5.87
N GLN A 374 10.61 13.95 -5.21
CA GLN A 374 10.32 14.98 -4.21
C GLN A 374 11.31 14.78 -3.04
N TYR A 375 12.10 15.80 -2.71
CA TYR A 375 13.05 15.75 -1.59
C TYR A 375 12.42 16.22 -0.27
N ASN A 376 11.59 17.25 -0.36
CA ASN A 376 10.71 17.77 0.68
C ASN A 376 9.50 18.46 0.00
N PRO A 377 8.45 18.89 0.72
CA PRO A 377 7.22 19.43 0.12
C PRO A 377 7.37 20.66 -0.80
N LYS A 378 8.54 21.29 -0.87
CA LYS A 378 8.83 22.46 -1.72
C LYS A 378 10.01 22.27 -2.67
N ILE A 379 10.69 21.12 -2.67
CA ILE A 379 11.92 20.90 -3.47
C ILE A 379 11.85 19.58 -4.22
N VAL A 380 12.01 19.64 -5.54
CA VAL A 380 12.33 18.49 -6.40
C VAL A 380 13.85 18.33 -6.45
N ARG A 381 14.33 17.09 -6.38
CA ARG A 381 15.75 16.73 -6.48
C ARG A 381 15.95 15.69 -7.56
N VAL A 382 16.90 15.96 -8.46
CA VAL A 382 17.36 15.07 -9.52
C VAL A 382 18.79 14.65 -9.21
N VAL A 383 19.03 13.34 -9.08
CA VAL A 383 20.34 12.76 -8.79
C VAL A 383 20.81 11.98 -10.00
N LEU A 384 21.85 12.48 -10.67
CA LEU A 384 22.57 11.76 -11.71
C LEU A 384 23.74 11.02 -11.06
N SER A 385 24.03 9.79 -11.46
CA SER A 385 25.13 9.00 -10.91
C SER A 385 25.75 8.08 -11.95
N ALA A 386 27.08 7.94 -11.93
CA ALA A 386 27.84 7.12 -12.86
C ALA A 386 29.06 6.49 -12.14
N PRO A 387 29.57 5.33 -12.62
CA PRO A 387 30.77 4.71 -12.07
C PRO A 387 32.07 5.45 -12.45
N LYS A 388 32.04 6.26 -13.52
CA LYS A 388 33.14 7.12 -13.98
C LYS A 388 32.73 8.59 -13.92
N GLU A 389 33.72 9.47 -13.91
CA GLU A 389 33.50 10.92 -14.00
C GLU A 389 32.79 11.29 -15.30
N PHE A 390 31.90 12.28 -15.24
CA PHE A 390 31.12 12.76 -16.37
C PHE A 390 30.82 14.24 -16.22
N LYS A 391 30.55 14.94 -17.34
CA LYS A 391 30.04 16.31 -17.30
C LYS A 391 28.51 16.30 -17.27
N LEU A 392 27.92 17.11 -16.40
CA LEU A 392 26.48 17.34 -16.36
C LEU A 392 26.02 18.05 -17.65
N LEU A 393 25.12 17.41 -18.40
CA LEU A 393 24.31 18.09 -19.39
C LEU A 393 23.16 18.80 -18.65
N LYS A 394 23.14 20.13 -18.65
CA LYS A 394 22.02 20.96 -18.20
C LYS A 394 21.57 21.83 -19.37
N LYS A 395 20.29 21.74 -19.76
CA LYS A 395 19.67 22.71 -20.67
C LYS A 395 18.27 23.05 -20.17
N LEU A 396 18.00 24.34 -19.98
CA LEU A 396 16.66 24.88 -19.79
C LEU A 396 16.16 25.44 -21.13
N ASP A 397 14.91 25.16 -21.49
CA ASP A 397 14.29 25.61 -22.74
C ASP A 397 12.78 25.78 -22.52
N ASN A 398 12.34 27.03 -22.30
CA ASN A 398 11.01 27.36 -21.79
C ASN A 398 10.70 26.50 -20.54
N LYS A 399 9.54 25.84 -20.53
CA LYS A 399 9.04 24.94 -19.48
C LYS A 399 9.69 23.55 -19.47
N ASN A 400 10.89 23.37 -20.04
CA ASN A 400 11.59 22.08 -20.07
C ASN A 400 13.00 22.17 -19.48
N LEU A 401 13.27 21.40 -18.42
CA LEU A 401 14.60 21.23 -17.84
C LEU A 401 15.20 19.86 -18.22
N THR A 402 16.15 19.87 -19.15
CA THR A 402 16.90 18.67 -19.57
C THR A 402 18.14 18.46 -18.69
N LEU A 403 18.28 17.26 -18.12
CA LEU A 403 19.39 16.87 -17.25
C LEU A 403 19.96 15.51 -17.67
N GLY A 404 21.26 15.41 -17.91
CA GLY A 404 21.88 14.16 -18.35
C GLY A 404 23.40 14.07 -18.29
N PHE A 405 23.93 13.05 -18.96
CA PHE A 405 25.36 12.81 -19.12
C PHE A 405 25.79 13.41 -20.46
N HIS A 406 26.74 14.36 -20.47
CA HIS A 406 27.25 14.89 -21.73
C HIS A 406 27.86 13.74 -22.56
N ALA A 407 27.48 13.64 -23.83
CA ALA A 407 28.06 12.62 -24.71
C ALA A 407 29.55 12.93 -24.90
N GLN A 408 30.41 11.89 -24.86
CA GLN A 408 31.75 12.03 -25.43
C GLN A 408 31.60 12.08 -26.96
N THR A 409 31.46 13.29 -27.50
CA THR A 409 31.37 13.52 -28.93
C THR A 409 32.72 13.27 -29.57
N SER A 410 32.88 12.14 -30.23
CA SER A 410 33.58 12.11 -31.51
C SER A 410 32.87 13.10 -32.44
N SER A 411 33.54 14.18 -32.82
CA SER A 411 32.97 15.27 -33.62
C SER A 411 32.48 14.78 -35.00
N GLN A 412 31.29 15.21 -35.43
CA GLN A 412 31.12 16.28 -36.43
C GLN A 412 29.66 16.42 -36.93
N ASN A 413 29.29 17.67 -37.21
CA ASN A 413 28.33 18.18 -38.22
C ASN A 413 27.14 17.31 -38.70
N VAL A 414 25.91 17.75 -38.40
CA VAL A 414 24.82 17.86 -39.41
C VAL A 414 24.00 19.14 -39.14
N ASP A 415 23.58 19.81 -40.20
CA ASP A 415 23.03 21.16 -40.26
C ASP A 415 21.63 21.42 -39.68
N LYS A 416 21.37 22.72 -39.48
CA LYS A 416 20.02 23.29 -39.34
C LYS A 416 19.20 23.13 -40.64
N LYS A 417 18.43 22.05 -40.77
CA LYS A 417 17.22 22.00 -41.64
C LYS A 417 16.38 20.74 -41.38
N ALA A 418 15.26 20.87 -40.67
CA ALA A 418 14.05 20.03 -40.82
C ALA A 418 12.95 20.43 -39.82
N THR A 419 12.35 21.60 -40.00
CA THR A 419 11.05 21.92 -39.37
C THR A 419 9.93 21.21 -40.14
N GLN A 420 9.87 19.86 -40.13
CA GLN A 420 8.74 19.11 -40.68
C GLN A 420 8.73 17.63 -40.22
N SER A 421 7.51 17.06 -40.18
CA SER A 421 7.20 15.65 -39.92
C SER A 421 7.37 15.12 -38.48
N PHE A 422 6.35 15.37 -37.66
CA PHE A 422 6.00 14.50 -36.52
C PHE A 422 5.31 13.18 -36.96
N ASN A 423 5.52 12.72 -38.20
CA ASN A 423 5.03 11.43 -38.69
C ASN A 423 6.14 10.37 -38.68
N LYS A 424 6.67 10.05 -37.49
CA LYS A 424 7.44 8.82 -37.31
C LYS A 424 6.47 7.66 -37.16
N THR A 425 6.01 7.14 -38.30
CA THR A 425 5.16 5.95 -38.39
C THR A 425 5.77 4.82 -37.57
N LEU A 426 5.16 4.50 -36.42
CA LEU A 426 5.50 3.36 -35.58
C LEU A 426 5.54 2.11 -36.46
N SER A 427 6.74 1.58 -36.70
CA SER A 427 7.01 0.61 -37.76
C SER A 427 6.04 -0.57 -37.70
N THR A 428 5.26 -0.74 -38.77
CA THR A 428 4.12 -1.67 -38.90
C THR A 428 4.45 -3.11 -38.55
N ARG A 429 5.71 -3.52 -38.75
CA ARG A 429 6.24 -4.87 -38.53
C ARG A 429 6.12 -5.40 -37.08
N TYR A 430 5.93 -4.53 -36.08
CA TYR A 430 5.75 -4.95 -34.67
C TYR A 430 4.30 -4.88 -34.17
N LYS A 431 3.38 -4.26 -34.92
CA LYS A 431 1.96 -4.18 -34.55
C LYS A 431 1.19 -5.43 -34.97
N SER A 432 1.55 -6.00 -36.13
CA SER A 432 0.89 -7.15 -36.70
C SER A 432 1.10 -8.41 -35.86
N GLY A 433 0.01 -8.93 -35.29
CA GLY A 433 0.00 -10.25 -34.63
C GLY A 433 -0.48 -10.23 -33.19
N LYS A 434 -0.29 -9.10 -32.48
CA LYS A 434 -0.75 -8.93 -31.09
C LYS A 434 -2.26 -9.01 -30.99
N LEU A 435 -2.75 -9.84 -30.06
CA LEU A 435 -4.16 -10.12 -29.83
C LEU A 435 -4.65 -9.43 -28.56
N ILE A 436 -5.65 -8.58 -28.71
CA ILE A 436 -6.30 -7.87 -27.60
C ILE A 436 -7.72 -8.42 -27.45
N VAL A 437 -8.08 -8.84 -26.24
CA VAL A 437 -9.47 -9.17 -25.90
C VAL A 437 -10.09 -7.97 -25.19
N ILE A 438 -11.19 -7.47 -25.78
CA ILE A 438 -11.98 -6.39 -25.21
C ILE A 438 -13.22 -7.00 -24.55
N ASP A 439 -13.39 -6.72 -23.28
CA ASP A 439 -14.56 -7.08 -22.51
C ASP A 439 -15.48 -5.88 -22.34
N ALA A 440 -16.77 -6.07 -22.66
CA ALA A 440 -17.80 -5.08 -22.39
C ALA A 440 -18.58 -5.53 -21.16
N GLY A 441 -18.49 -4.78 -20.06
CA GLY A 441 -19.13 -5.11 -18.78
C GLY A 441 -20.62 -5.48 -18.93
N HIS A 442 -21.13 -6.31 -18.01
CA HIS A 442 -22.55 -6.69 -17.96
C HIS A 442 -23.08 -7.35 -19.25
N GLY A 443 -24.37 -7.20 -19.55
CA GLY A 443 -25.03 -7.63 -20.79
C GLY A 443 -26.24 -8.54 -20.57
N GLY A 444 -27.17 -8.54 -21.52
CA GLY A 444 -28.39 -9.34 -21.46
C GLY A 444 -29.25 -8.98 -20.24
N LYS A 445 -29.42 -9.95 -19.33
CA LYS A 445 -30.17 -9.80 -18.06
C LYS A 445 -29.53 -8.83 -17.07
N ASP A 446 -28.22 -8.62 -17.16
CA ASP A 446 -27.48 -7.69 -16.31
C ASP A 446 -27.36 -6.33 -17.03
N SER A 447 -28.00 -5.30 -16.48
CA SER A 447 -27.95 -3.94 -17.03
C SER A 447 -26.66 -3.18 -16.70
N GLY A 448 -25.89 -3.64 -15.71
CA GLY A 448 -25.00 -2.79 -14.94
C GLY A 448 -25.76 -1.65 -14.26
N ALA A 449 -25.04 -0.59 -13.93
CA ALA A 449 -25.59 0.61 -13.35
C ALA A 449 -26.56 1.36 -14.30
N LEU A 450 -27.47 2.12 -13.69
CA LEU A 450 -28.46 2.95 -14.36
C LEU A 450 -28.18 4.44 -14.06
N SER A 451 -28.44 5.33 -15.00
CA SER A 451 -28.34 6.79 -14.74
C SER A 451 -29.34 7.28 -13.69
N ASP A 452 -30.51 6.66 -13.65
CA ASP A 452 -31.67 7.06 -12.85
C ASP A 452 -32.65 5.89 -12.69
N LYS A 453 -33.69 6.07 -11.87
CA LYS A 453 -34.71 5.04 -11.58
C LYS A 453 -35.55 4.61 -12.80
N LYS A 454 -35.59 5.40 -13.89
CA LYS A 454 -36.30 5.05 -15.13
C LYS A 454 -35.40 4.27 -16.10
N GLY A 455 -34.09 4.17 -15.82
CA GLY A 455 -33.14 3.46 -16.66
C GLY A 455 -32.87 4.15 -18.00
N SER A 456 -32.97 5.49 -18.05
CA SER A 456 -32.81 6.28 -19.28
C SER A 456 -31.49 6.02 -20.01
N LEU A 457 -30.43 5.73 -19.25
CA LEU A 457 -29.17 5.16 -19.72
C LEU A 457 -28.85 3.91 -18.90
N LYS A 458 -28.32 2.88 -19.57
CA LYS A 458 -27.86 1.63 -18.97
C LYS A 458 -26.39 1.44 -19.30
N GLU A 459 -25.61 1.04 -18.31
CA GLU A 459 -24.18 0.81 -18.45
C GLU A 459 -23.87 -0.18 -19.57
N LYS A 460 -24.57 -1.34 -19.59
CA LYS A 460 -24.35 -2.40 -20.58
C LYS A 460 -24.40 -1.95 -22.04
N ASP A 461 -25.18 -0.91 -22.35
CA ASP A 461 -25.37 -0.40 -23.72
C ASP A 461 -24.25 0.59 -24.08
N ILE A 462 -23.89 1.46 -23.13
CA ILE A 462 -22.81 2.44 -23.26
C ILE A 462 -21.46 1.74 -23.42
N VAL A 463 -21.16 0.76 -22.57
CA VAL A 463 -19.86 0.05 -22.59
C VAL A 463 -19.73 -0.87 -23.80
N LEU A 464 -20.84 -1.43 -24.32
CA LEU A 464 -20.84 -2.16 -25.60
C LEU A 464 -20.50 -1.23 -26.77
N SER A 465 -21.11 -0.04 -26.83
CA SER A 465 -20.79 0.97 -27.85
C SER A 465 -19.31 1.36 -27.80
N ALA A 466 -18.78 1.64 -26.60
CA ALA A 466 -17.38 1.98 -26.41
C ALA A 466 -16.43 0.83 -26.80
N ALA A 467 -16.73 -0.41 -26.40
CA ALA A 467 -15.94 -1.59 -26.72
C ALA A 467 -15.86 -1.86 -28.23
N LEU A 468 -17.01 -1.83 -28.94
CA LEU A 468 -17.05 -2.04 -30.39
C LEU A 468 -16.22 -1.00 -31.13
N LYS A 469 -16.33 0.28 -30.73
CA LYS A 469 -15.51 1.38 -31.28
C LYS A 469 -14.03 1.20 -31.01
N LEU A 470 -13.64 0.83 -29.78
CA LEU A 470 -12.25 0.55 -29.43
C LEU A 470 -11.67 -0.56 -30.28
N GLY A 471 -12.41 -1.66 -30.46
CA GLY A 471 -11.96 -2.75 -31.31
C GLY A 471 -11.82 -2.36 -32.77
N ASN A 472 -12.67 -1.48 -33.29
CA ASN A 472 -12.53 -0.94 -34.64
C ASN A 472 -11.29 -0.02 -34.77
N GLU A 473 -11.00 0.80 -33.75
CA GLU A 473 -9.80 1.65 -33.73
C GLU A 473 -8.50 0.83 -33.64
N LEU A 474 -8.47 -0.20 -32.78
CA LEU A 474 -7.32 -1.11 -32.67
C LEU A 474 -7.11 -1.95 -33.93
N LYS A 475 -8.18 -2.44 -34.59
CA LYS A 475 -8.09 -3.13 -35.88
C LYS A 475 -7.47 -2.26 -36.96
N LYS A 476 -7.85 -0.98 -37.08
CA LYS A 476 -7.24 -0.02 -38.02
C LYS A 476 -5.73 0.17 -37.79
N ARG A 477 -5.26 -0.01 -36.55
CA ARG A 477 -3.84 0.07 -36.17
C ARG A 477 -3.06 -1.23 -36.38
N GLY A 478 -3.71 -2.30 -36.84
CA GLY A 478 -3.09 -3.60 -37.16
C GLY A 478 -3.16 -4.66 -36.05
N TYR A 479 -3.86 -4.39 -34.95
CA TYR A 479 -4.07 -5.36 -33.87
C TYR A 479 -5.14 -6.39 -34.22
N LYS A 480 -4.94 -7.64 -33.78
CA LYS A 480 -6.02 -8.63 -33.74
C LYS A 480 -6.91 -8.30 -32.54
N VAL A 481 -8.23 -8.30 -32.73
CA VAL A 481 -9.19 -7.98 -31.67
C VAL A 481 -10.28 -9.03 -31.62
N LEU A 482 -10.53 -9.55 -30.41
CA LEU A 482 -11.69 -10.37 -30.09
C LEU A 482 -12.50 -9.69 -28.97
N TYR A 483 -13.78 -10.01 -28.87
CA TYR A 483 -14.66 -9.50 -27.83
C TYR A 483 -15.22 -10.65 -27.00
N THR A 484 -15.44 -10.45 -25.69
CA THR A 484 -16.25 -11.38 -24.87
C THR A 484 -17.71 -11.37 -25.33
N ARG A 485 -18.23 -10.17 -25.63
CA ARG A 485 -19.50 -9.93 -26.32
C ARG A 485 -19.41 -8.78 -27.31
N SER A 486 -20.05 -8.96 -28.46
CA SER A 486 -20.26 -7.95 -29.51
C SER A 486 -21.74 -7.61 -29.71
N SER A 487 -22.59 -8.07 -28.79
CA SER A 487 -24.05 -7.90 -28.77
C SER A 487 -24.54 -7.83 -27.32
N ASP A 488 -25.84 -7.59 -27.13
CA ASP A 488 -26.48 -7.59 -25.81
C ASP A 488 -26.74 -9.02 -25.28
N LYS A 489 -25.66 -9.73 -24.95
CA LYS A 489 -25.69 -11.05 -24.31
C LYS A 489 -25.03 -11.00 -22.92
N PHE A 490 -25.57 -11.75 -21.97
CA PHE A 490 -24.94 -11.97 -20.67
C PHE A 490 -23.73 -12.91 -20.82
N ILE A 491 -22.63 -12.60 -20.12
CA ILE A 491 -21.44 -13.44 -20.02
C ILE A 491 -21.05 -13.51 -18.54
N ASN A 492 -20.90 -14.72 -18.00
CA ASN A 492 -20.47 -14.93 -16.62
C ASN A 492 -19.07 -14.34 -16.41
N LEU A 493 -18.79 -13.82 -15.21
CA LEU A 493 -17.50 -13.20 -14.87
C LEU A 493 -16.31 -14.16 -15.11
N ARG A 494 -16.45 -15.45 -14.79
CA ARG A 494 -15.39 -16.46 -14.97
C ARG A 494 -15.06 -16.69 -16.46
N ASP A 495 -16.07 -16.64 -17.33
CA ASP A 495 -15.90 -16.90 -18.76
C ASP A 495 -15.16 -15.78 -19.49
N ARG A 496 -15.18 -14.55 -18.96
CA ARG A 496 -14.56 -13.36 -19.60
C ARG A 496 -13.04 -13.50 -19.68
N THR A 497 -12.39 -13.79 -18.56
CA THR A 497 -10.93 -14.01 -18.52
C THR A 497 -10.55 -15.39 -19.04
N LYS A 498 -11.37 -16.43 -18.82
CA LYS A 498 -11.17 -17.75 -19.42
C LYS A 498 -11.10 -17.66 -20.95
N TYR A 499 -12.03 -16.97 -21.59
CA TYR A 499 -12.03 -16.75 -23.04
C TYR A 499 -10.75 -16.06 -23.51
N ALA A 500 -10.24 -15.07 -22.77
CA ALA A 500 -8.99 -14.41 -23.10
C ALA A 500 -7.76 -15.34 -22.97
N ASN A 501 -7.73 -16.19 -21.95
CA ASN A 501 -6.69 -17.20 -21.74
C ASN A 501 -6.72 -18.27 -22.84
N ASP A 502 -7.90 -18.81 -23.15
CA ASP A 502 -8.12 -19.84 -24.20
C ASP A 502 -7.63 -19.34 -25.57
N LYS A 503 -7.77 -18.03 -25.84
CA LYS A 503 -7.30 -17.38 -27.07
C LYS A 503 -5.85 -16.91 -27.01
N ARG A 504 -5.17 -17.06 -25.86
CA ARG A 504 -3.80 -16.59 -25.60
C ARG A 504 -3.63 -15.09 -25.92
N ALA A 505 -4.56 -14.27 -25.46
CA ALA A 505 -4.51 -12.83 -25.68
C ALA A 505 -3.25 -12.21 -25.05
N ASP A 506 -2.64 -11.25 -25.75
CA ASP A 506 -1.54 -10.44 -25.23
C ASP A 506 -2.01 -9.42 -24.19
N LEU A 507 -3.26 -8.94 -24.30
CA LEU A 507 -3.88 -7.99 -23.37
C LEU A 507 -5.37 -8.30 -23.16
N PHE A 508 -5.87 -8.00 -21.96
CA PHE A 508 -7.30 -7.98 -21.63
C PHE A 508 -7.71 -6.57 -21.16
N ILE A 509 -8.77 -6.01 -21.76
CA ILE A 509 -9.27 -4.68 -21.43
C ILE A 509 -10.78 -4.77 -21.20
N SER A 510 -11.22 -4.67 -19.95
CA SER A 510 -12.64 -4.57 -19.60
C SER A 510 -13.07 -3.10 -19.52
N ILE A 511 -14.27 -2.80 -20.01
CA ILE A 511 -14.85 -1.45 -20.05
C ILE A 511 -16.14 -1.43 -19.23
N HIS A 512 -16.17 -0.57 -18.22
CA HIS A 512 -17.26 -0.31 -17.27
C HIS A 512 -17.57 1.21 -17.21
N ALA A 513 -18.68 1.57 -16.57
CA ALA A 513 -19.13 2.93 -16.34
C ALA A 513 -19.69 3.11 -14.92
N ASN A 514 -18.77 3.39 -14.00
CA ASN A 514 -18.95 3.60 -12.57
C ASN A 514 -20.24 4.35 -12.18
N ALA A 515 -20.72 4.11 -10.97
CA ALA A 515 -21.87 4.82 -10.44
C ALA A 515 -21.70 5.15 -8.97
N ALA A 516 -22.12 6.36 -8.59
CA ALA A 516 -21.96 6.90 -7.26
C ALA A 516 -22.54 5.97 -6.17
N PRO A 517 -21.97 5.96 -4.96
CA PRO A 517 -22.39 5.07 -3.88
C PRO A 517 -23.81 5.38 -3.35
N ASN A 518 -24.33 6.57 -3.64
CA ASN A 518 -25.70 6.99 -3.34
C ASN A 518 -26.07 8.26 -4.13
N ALA A 519 -27.37 8.60 -4.14
CA ALA A 519 -27.90 9.76 -4.86
C ALA A 519 -27.27 11.10 -4.42
N ALA A 520 -26.91 11.26 -3.14
CA ALA A 520 -26.27 12.49 -2.65
C ALA A 520 -24.86 12.69 -3.24
N LYS A 521 -24.14 11.61 -3.55
CA LYS A 521 -22.82 11.65 -4.21
C LYS A 521 -22.87 11.68 -5.73
N ALA A 522 -24.04 11.51 -6.35
CA ALA A 522 -24.19 11.49 -7.82
C ALA A 522 -23.65 12.75 -8.52
N LYS A 523 -23.81 13.94 -7.92
CA LYS A 523 -23.31 15.22 -8.48
C LYS A 523 -21.83 15.54 -8.17
N SER A 524 -21.12 14.67 -7.45
CA SER A 524 -19.72 14.90 -7.02
C SER A 524 -18.81 13.70 -7.26
N SER A 525 -19.34 12.62 -7.82
CA SER A 525 -18.57 11.46 -8.28
C SER A 525 -18.39 11.61 -9.78
N GLU A 526 -17.17 11.93 -10.21
CA GLU A 526 -16.82 12.15 -11.61
C GLU A 526 -15.37 11.72 -11.89
N GLY A 527 -15.05 11.59 -13.18
CA GLY A 527 -13.73 11.30 -13.70
C GLY A 527 -13.56 9.89 -14.25
N VAL A 528 -12.51 9.71 -15.05
CA VAL A 528 -12.10 8.41 -15.60
C VAL A 528 -11.14 7.74 -14.61
N GLU A 529 -11.30 6.44 -14.37
CA GLU A 529 -10.42 5.64 -13.53
C GLU A 529 -9.97 4.39 -14.29
N THR A 530 -8.70 3.99 -14.16
CA THR A 530 -8.22 2.71 -14.72
C THR A 530 -7.69 1.84 -13.60
N PHE A 531 -8.20 0.61 -13.52
CA PHE A 531 -7.90 -0.34 -12.45
C PHE A 531 -7.10 -1.53 -12.94
N PHE A 532 -6.26 -2.06 -12.06
CA PHE A 532 -5.59 -3.35 -12.21
C PHE A 532 -5.80 -4.23 -10.97
N LEU A 533 -5.71 -5.55 -11.17
CA LEU A 533 -5.94 -6.53 -10.11
C LEU A 533 -4.84 -6.47 -9.03
N SER A 534 -5.21 -6.08 -7.82
CA SER A 534 -4.36 -6.04 -6.62
C SER A 534 -5.27 -5.83 -5.38
N PRO A 535 -4.87 -6.20 -4.15
CA PRO A 535 -5.66 -5.91 -2.96
C PRO A 535 -5.98 -4.41 -2.84
N ALA A 536 -7.25 -4.06 -2.56
CA ALA A 536 -7.66 -2.66 -2.46
C ALA A 536 -7.00 -1.98 -1.25
N ARG A 537 -6.18 -0.96 -1.50
CA ARG A 537 -5.58 -0.10 -0.45
C ARG A 537 -6.37 1.18 -0.15
N SER A 538 -7.52 1.38 -0.79
CA SER A 538 -8.37 2.55 -0.54
C SER A 538 -9.86 2.17 -0.45
N GLU A 539 -10.60 2.86 0.40
CA GLU A 539 -12.04 2.67 0.57
C GLU A 539 -12.83 2.94 -0.72
N ARG A 540 -12.33 3.84 -1.59
CA ARG A 540 -12.89 4.07 -2.94
C ARG A 540 -12.67 2.86 -3.85
N SER A 541 -11.45 2.33 -3.92
CA SER A 541 -11.16 1.08 -4.66
C SER A 541 -11.99 -0.09 -4.17
N LYS A 542 -12.14 -0.22 -2.84
CA LYS A 542 -12.90 -1.30 -2.21
C LYS A 542 -14.38 -1.21 -2.60
N LYS A 543 -15.01 -0.05 -2.48
CA LYS A 543 -16.42 0.16 -2.87
C LYS A 543 -16.69 0.00 -4.36
N ALA A 544 -15.74 0.36 -5.22
CA ALA A 544 -15.84 0.09 -6.65
C ALA A 544 -15.82 -1.42 -6.92
N ALA A 545 -14.87 -2.15 -6.33
CA ALA A 545 -14.81 -3.61 -6.46
C ALA A 545 -16.05 -4.30 -5.85
N GLU A 546 -16.51 -3.92 -4.66
CA GLU A 546 -17.72 -4.48 -4.02
C GLU A 546 -18.99 -4.29 -4.87
N LYS A 547 -19.05 -3.24 -5.69
CA LYS A 547 -20.18 -2.95 -6.56
C LYS A 547 -20.20 -3.83 -7.81
N GLU A 548 -19.04 -4.07 -8.41
CA GLU A 548 -18.91 -4.90 -9.62
C GLU A 548 -18.81 -6.40 -9.29
N ASN A 549 -18.29 -6.74 -8.12
CA ASN A 549 -18.16 -8.11 -7.60
C ASN A 549 -19.49 -8.61 -7.01
N GLN A 550 -20.54 -8.61 -7.82
CA GLN A 550 -21.82 -9.23 -7.47
C GLN A 550 -21.85 -10.68 -7.99
N GLY A 551 -22.29 -11.60 -7.14
CA GLY A 551 -22.35 -13.02 -7.44
C GLY A 551 -22.87 -13.84 -6.26
N ASP A 552 -23.10 -15.13 -6.49
CA ASP A 552 -23.52 -16.07 -5.44
C ASP A 552 -22.35 -16.55 -4.56
N PHE A 553 -22.65 -17.44 -3.61
CA PHE A 553 -21.66 -17.97 -2.66
C PHE A 553 -20.51 -18.73 -3.34
N GLU A 554 -20.78 -19.49 -4.40
CA GLU A 554 -19.77 -20.25 -5.13
C GLU A 554 -18.88 -19.32 -5.96
N GLU A 555 -19.45 -18.26 -6.54
CA GLU A 555 -18.69 -17.19 -7.18
C GLU A 555 -17.78 -16.47 -6.17
N ILE A 556 -18.29 -16.04 -5.02
CA ILE A 556 -17.50 -15.41 -3.96
C ILE A 556 -16.30 -16.28 -3.55
N ASN A 557 -16.53 -17.56 -3.28
CA ASN A 557 -15.49 -18.49 -2.82
C ASN A 557 -14.39 -18.67 -3.89
N TYR A 558 -14.80 -19.01 -5.12
CA TYR A 558 -13.90 -19.16 -6.26
C TYR A 558 -13.06 -17.91 -6.51
N PHE A 559 -13.70 -16.74 -6.62
CA PHE A 559 -12.99 -15.50 -6.92
C PHE A 559 -12.10 -15.04 -5.77
N SER A 560 -12.45 -15.31 -4.52
CA SER A 560 -11.59 -15.01 -3.37
C SER A 560 -10.29 -15.82 -3.43
N LYS A 561 -10.41 -17.15 -3.63
CA LYS A 561 -9.25 -18.05 -3.78
C LYS A 561 -8.37 -17.68 -4.99
N GLN A 562 -8.99 -17.41 -6.14
CA GLN A 562 -8.27 -17.07 -7.37
C GLN A 562 -7.68 -15.64 -7.35
N SER A 563 -8.30 -14.70 -6.64
CA SER A 563 -7.72 -13.36 -6.42
C SER A 563 -6.39 -13.48 -5.69
N ILE A 564 -6.34 -14.27 -4.61
CA ILE A 564 -5.12 -14.52 -3.83
C ILE A 564 -4.02 -15.12 -4.72
N LEU A 565 -4.33 -16.18 -5.49
CA LEU A 565 -3.37 -16.78 -6.43
C LEU A 565 -2.86 -15.77 -7.48
N ASN A 566 -3.73 -14.92 -8.02
CA ASN A 566 -3.33 -13.86 -8.93
C ASN A 566 -2.48 -12.77 -8.24
N PHE A 567 -2.73 -12.45 -6.96
CA PHE A 567 -1.93 -11.48 -6.21
C PHE A 567 -0.49 -11.94 -5.97
N LEU A 568 -0.24 -13.25 -5.98
CA LEU A 568 1.12 -13.81 -5.93
C LEU A 568 1.88 -13.61 -7.25
N ASN A 569 1.18 -13.42 -8.38
CA ASN A 569 1.79 -13.17 -9.69
C ASN A 569 2.21 -11.70 -9.87
N ARG A 570 3.27 -11.31 -9.15
CA ARG A 570 3.81 -9.93 -9.14
C ARG A 570 4.13 -9.40 -10.53
N GLU A 571 4.62 -10.23 -11.45
CA GLU A 571 4.94 -9.80 -12.82
C GLU A 571 3.71 -9.32 -13.59
N LYS A 572 2.61 -10.08 -13.53
CA LYS A 572 1.35 -9.69 -14.19
C LYS A 572 0.76 -8.44 -13.55
N ILE A 573 0.81 -8.29 -12.23
CA ILE A 573 0.35 -7.08 -11.54
C ILE A 573 1.16 -5.85 -11.99
N VAL A 574 2.49 -5.96 -12.06
CA VAL A 574 3.36 -4.88 -12.55
C VAL A 574 3.07 -4.55 -14.01
N ALA A 575 2.88 -5.56 -14.86
CA ALA A 575 2.55 -5.37 -16.27
C ALA A 575 1.17 -4.69 -16.47
N SER A 576 0.15 -5.12 -15.73
CA SER A 576 -1.18 -4.51 -15.72
C SER A 576 -1.17 -3.08 -15.19
N ASN A 577 -0.39 -2.78 -14.16
CA ASN A 577 -0.23 -1.43 -13.63
C ASN A 577 0.41 -0.50 -14.67
N LYS A 578 1.49 -0.94 -15.35
CA LYS A 578 2.08 -0.17 -16.46
C LYS A 578 1.08 0.09 -17.59
N LEU A 579 0.33 -0.93 -18.02
CA LEU A 579 -0.73 -0.79 -19.01
C LEU A 579 -1.79 0.22 -18.56
N ALA A 580 -2.22 0.16 -17.29
CA ALA A 580 -3.18 1.09 -16.72
C ALA A 580 -2.67 2.54 -16.74
N ILE A 581 -1.38 2.77 -16.44
CA ILE A 581 -0.74 4.10 -16.50
C ILE A 581 -0.71 4.64 -17.94
N ASP A 582 -0.24 3.84 -18.89
CA ASP A 582 -0.16 4.24 -20.30
C ASP A 582 -1.56 4.51 -20.90
N VAL A 583 -2.56 3.71 -20.53
CA VAL A 583 -3.97 3.90 -20.93
C VAL A 583 -4.60 5.13 -20.27
N GLN A 584 -4.50 5.29 -18.94
CA GLN A 584 -5.06 6.43 -18.21
C GLN A 584 -4.49 7.76 -18.75
N LYS A 585 -3.16 7.85 -18.90
CA LYS A 585 -2.49 9.04 -19.46
C LYS A 585 -3.06 9.41 -20.83
N ASN A 586 -3.14 8.45 -21.75
CA ASN A 586 -3.58 8.72 -23.12
C ASN A 586 -5.09 8.97 -23.25
N ILE A 587 -5.95 8.36 -22.42
CA ILE A 587 -7.37 8.73 -22.31
C ILE A 587 -7.50 10.22 -21.96
N LEU A 588 -6.78 10.67 -20.93
CA LEU A 588 -6.80 12.07 -20.52
C LEU A 588 -6.27 12.98 -21.64
N THR A 589 -5.14 12.62 -22.26
CA THR A 589 -4.57 13.37 -23.40
C THR A 589 -5.54 13.53 -24.56
N GLN A 590 -6.33 12.51 -24.93
CA GLN A 590 -7.29 12.63 -26.04
C GLN A 590 -8.59 13.33 -25.62
N THR A 591 -9.16 13.00 -24.46
CA THR A 591 -10.46 13.55 -24.03
C THR A 591 -10.38 15.00 -23.56
N ARG A 592 -9.27 15.41 -22.92
CA ARG A 592 -9.05 16.81 -22.48
C ARG A 592 -8.87 17.81 -23.61
N LYS A 593 -8.69 17.36 -24.85
CA LYS A 593 -8.70 18.25 -26.05
C LYS A 593 -10.04 18.95 -26.27
N LYS A 594 -11.14 18.41 -25.72
CA LYS A 594 -12.50 18.96 -25.90
C LYS A 594 -13.34 18.99 -24.63
N TYR A 595 -13.07 18.13 -23.64
CA TYR A 595 -13.90 17.98 -22.45
C TYR A 595 -13.09 18.20 -21.18
N LYS A 596 -13.67 18.90 -20.19
CA LYS A 596 -13.09 18.94 -18.83
C LYS A 596 -13.32 17.58 -18.17
N ILE A 597 -12.26 16.76 -18.10
CA ILE A 597 -12.27 15.41 -17.53
C ILE A 597 -11.39 15.37 -16.28
N VAL A 598 -11.99 15.00 -15.16
CA VAL A 598 -11.28 14.72 -13.91
C VAL A 598 -10.47 13.44 -14.06
N ASP A 599 -9.23 13.47 -13.60
CA ASP A 599 -8.40 12.28 -13.49
C ASP A 599 -8.73 11.59 -12.17
N GLY A 600 -9.38 10.43 -12.23
CA GLY A 600 -9.60 9.60 -11.06
C GLY A 600 -8.40 8.72 -10.70
N GLY A 601 -7.39 8.65 -11.58
CA GLY A 601 -6.12 7.98 -11.40
C GLY A 601 -6.11 6.50 -11.80
N VAL A 602 -4.90 5.92 -11.73
CA VAL A 602 -4.70 4.47 -11.76
C VAL A 602 -4.85 3.90 -10.36
N ARG A 603 -5.57 2.78 -10.23
CA ARG A 603 -5.93 2.20 -8.93
C ARG A 603 -5.79 0.68 -8.88
N GLU A 604 -5.43 0.19 -7.70
CA GLU A 604 -5.51 -1.22 -7.34
C GLU A 604 -6.86 -1.57 -6.73
N ALA A 605 -7.46 -2.68 -7.17
CA ALA A 605 -8.73 -3.20 -6.68
C ALA A 605 -8.91 -4.71 -6.99
N PRO A 606 -9.63 -5.47 -6.14
CA PRO A 606 -9.84 -6.91 -6.29
C PRO A 606 -11.01 -7.25 -7.24
N PHE A 607 -11.04 -6.67 -8.44
CA PHE A 607 -12.12 -6.90 -9.41
C PHE A 607 -12.15 -8.33 -9.94
N TRP A 608 -13.25 -9.05 -9.75
CA TRP A 608 -13.43 -10.44 -10.18
C TRP A 608 -13.32 -10.62 -11.70
N VAL A 609 -13.73 -9.62 -12.49
CA VAL A 609 -13.57 -9.64 -13.96
C VAL A 609 -12.10 -9.60 -14.43
N LEU A 610 -11.15 -9.33 -13.54
CA LEU A 610 -9.70 -9.42 -13.83
C LEU A 610 -9.08 -10.70 -13.27
N VAL A 611 -9.81 -11.48 -12.47
CA VAL A 611 -9.31 -12.69 -11.80
C VAL A 611 -9.17 -13.84 -12.79
N GLY A 612 -8.11 -14.63 -12.63
CA GLY A 612 -7.72 -15.70 -13.55
C GLY A 612 -7.05 -15.23 -14.85
N ALA A 613 -6.96 -13.93 -15.13
CA ALA A 613 -6.30 -13.45 -16.35
C ALA A 613 -4.79 -13.78 -16.37
N GLN A 614 -4.33 -14.45 -17.42
CA GLN A 614 -2.92 -14.87 -17.61
C GLN A 614 -2.08 -13.85 -18.40
N MET A 615 -2.69 -12.75 -18.83
CA MET A 615 -2.07 -11.62 -19.53
C MET A 615 -2.26 -10.32 -18.73
N PRO A 616 -1.54 -9.22 -19.05
CA PRO A 616 -1.82 -7.92 -18.47
C PRO A 616 -3.27 -7.52 -18.73
N ALA A 617 -3.97 -7.17 -17.64
CA ALA A 617 -5.42 -7.06 -17.59
C ALA A 617 -5.83 -5.80 -16.80
N ILE A 618 -6.67 -4.97 -17.41
CA ILE A 618 -7.20 -3.74 -16.80
C ILE A 618 -8.71 -3.65 -16.91
N LEU A 619 -9.33 -2.92 -15.98
CA LEU A 619 -10.71 -2.44 -16.06
C LEU A 619 -10.68 -0.92 -16.19
N ILE A 620 -11.44 -0.36 -17.13
CA ILE A 620 -11.54 1.08 -17.36
C ILE A 620 -12.94 1.54 -16.98
N GLU A 621 -13.02 2.42 -15.98
CA GLU A 621 -14.23 3.17 -15.65
C GLU A 621 -14.26 4.46 -16.46
N ILE A 622 -15.11 4.52 -17.48
CA ILE A 622 -15.07 5.59 -18.49
C ILE A 622 -15.70 6.92 -18.04
N GLY A 623 -16.21 6.97 -16.81
CA GLY A 623 -16.93 8.09 -16.20
C GLY A 623 -18.19 7.62 -15.45
N TYR A 624 -18.79 8.49 -14.66
CA TYR A 624 -19.86 8.10 -13.74
C TYR A 624 -21.27 8.16 -14.38
N ILE A 625 -21.91 7.03 -14.69
CA ILE A 625 -23.22 7.00 -15.37
C ILE A 625 -24.34 7.69 -14.57
N THR A 626 -24.30 7.61 -13.23
CA THR A 626 -25.24 8.30 -12.33
C THR A 626 -25.04 9.81 -12.26
N HIS A 627 -23.89 10.32 -12.70
CA HIS A 627 -23.62 11.76 -12.65
C HIS A 627 -24.31 12.43 -13.85
N PRO A 628 -25.20 13.44 -13.66
CA PRO A 628 -26.03 13.99 -14.73
C PRO A 628 -25.28 14.46 -15.98
N ASN A 629 -24.09 15.06 -15.78
CA ASN A 629 -23.22 15.48 -16.89
C ASN A 629 -22.34 14.35 -17.44
N GLU A 630 -21.73 13.50 -16.62
CA GLU A 630 -20.87 12.43 -17.11
C GLU A 630 -21.68 11.33 -17.82
N GLY A 631 -22.82 10.88 -17.28
CA GLY A 631 -23.69 9.89 -17.94
C GLY A 631 -24.05 10.28 -19.37
N LYS A 632 -24.45 11.54 -19.57
CA LYS A 632 -24.68 12.11 -20.92
C LYS A 632 -23.41 12.19 -21.77
N ARG A 633 -22.25 12.43 -21.15
CA ARG A 633 -20.95 12.52 -21.84
C ARG A 633 -20.45 11.15 -22.29
N ILE A 634 -20.48 10.14 -21.42
CA ILE A 634 -20.02 8.77 -21.74
C ILE A 634 -20.93 8.08 -22.76
N ALA A 635 -22.22 8.45 -22.81
CA ALA A 635 -23.14 8.05 -23.87
C ALA A 635 -22.93 8.81 -25.20
N ASN A 636 -22.21 9.94 -25.21
CA ASN A 636 -22.05 10.78 -26.39
C ASN A 636 -21.05 10.16 -27.39
N LYS A 637 -21.45 10.07 -28.66
CA LYS A 637 -20.64 9.47 -29.73
C LYS A 637 -19.25 10.12 -29.84
N ALA A 638 -19.17 11.45 -29.88
CA ALA A 638 -17.91 12.17 -30.09
C ALA A 638 -16.97 12.12 -28.87
N PHE A 639 -17.50 12.02 -27.64
CA PHE A 639 -16.68 11.75 -26.47
C PHE A 639 -16.10 10.34 -26.52
N GLN A 640 -16.93 9.33 -26.80
CA GLN A 640 -16.47 7.95 -26.97
C GLN A 640 -15.39 7.83 -28.07
N ASP A 641 -15.50 8.57 -29.17
CA ASP A 641 -14.52 8.53 -30.25
C ASP A 641 -13.13 9.07 -29.81
N LEU A 642 -13.09 10.08 -28.94
CA LEU A 642 -11.85 10.55 -28.30
C LEU A 642 -11.34 9.57 -27.23
N LEU A 643 -12.25 9.03 -26.40
CA LEU A 643 -11.95 8.06 -25.36
C LEU A 643 -11.27 6.82 -25.94
N VAL A 644 -11.86 6.17 -26.95
CA VAL A 644 -11.30 4.95 -27.54
C VAL A 644 -9.99 5.21 -28.28
N LYS A 645 -9.83 6.39 -28.88
CA LYS A 645 -8.54 6.82 -29.43
C LYS A 645 -7.49 6.90 -28.33
N GLY A 646 -7.82 7.44 -27.16
CA GLY A 646 -6.93 7.50 -26.01
C GLY A 646 -6.57 6.12 -25.45
N ILE A 647 -7.53 5.20 -25.36
CA ILE A 647 -7.24 3.80 -24.97
C ILE A 647 -6.28 3.15 -25.99
N ALA A 648 -6.53 3.33 -27.30
CA ALA A 648 -5.67 2.77 -28.35
C ALA A 648 -4.27 3.41 -28.38
N ASP A 649 -4.15 4.72 -28.19
CA ASP A 649 -2.88 5.43 -28.03
C ASP A 649 -2.11 4.89 -26.80
N GLY A 650 -2.81 4.57 -25.70
CA GLY A 650 -2.23 3.96 -24.50
C GLY A 650 -1.77 2.52 -24.68
N VAL A 651 -2.53 1.71 -25.42
CA VAL A 651 -2.13 0.34 -25.81
C VAL A 651 -0.86 0.36 -26.68
N GLU A 652 -0.78 1.27 -27.66
CA GLU A 652 0.44 1.45 -28.45
C GLU A 652 1.62 1.92 -27.61
N SER A 653 1.38 2.84 -26.66
CA SER A 653 2.39 3.29 -25.69
C SER A 653 2.91 2.12 -24.86
N TYR A 654 2.02 1.29 -24.32
CA TYR A 654 2.37 0.13 -23.50
C TYR A 654 3.27 -0.87 -24.24
N PHE A 655 2.90 -1.28 -25.46
CA PHE A 655 3.70 -2.19 -26.28
C PHE A 655 5.01 -1.55 -26.78
N TYR A 656 5.06 -0.21 -26.90
CA TYR A 656 6.29 0.50 -27.21
C TYR A 656 7.26 0.56 -26.02
N ASN A 657 6.74 0.77 -24.81
CA ASN A 657 7.51 0.95 -23.58
C ASN A 657 7.98 -0.37 -22.95
N ASN A 658 7.31 -1.49 -23.23
CA ASN A 658 7.56 -2.80 -22.62
C ASN A 658 7.97 -3.85 -23.66
N ARG A 659 8.99 -3.50 -24.45
CA ARG A 659 9.64 -4.38 -25.43
C ARG A 659 10.63 -5.33 -24.78
#